data_AF-A0AAN6I7J7-F1
#
_entry.id   AF-A0AAN6I7J7-F1
#
_cell.length_a   1.000
_cell.length_b   1.000
_cell.length_c   1.000
_cell.angle_alpha   90.00
_cell.angle_beta   90.00
_cell.angle_gamma   90.00
#
_symmetry.space_group_name_H-M   'P 1'
#
loop_
_entity.id
_entity.type
_entity.pdbx_description
1 polymer ?
#
loop_
_entity_poly.entity_id
_entity_poly.type
_entity_poly.pdbx_seq_one_letter_code
_entity_poly.pdbx_strand_id
1 'polypeptide(L)'
;MPQVESIGLGGGSIVRHEAGRVRVGPDSTGAEMVSRGVLFGGDTVTASDVTVAKMVDEKGVVDKKCLMGDPQRVAGRFGAGFKAEFEKTVASALETVIDRMKTAPDDIPTVFVGGGSFIAPDRLKGTSKVVKPPFFQVANAIGAALGKMSSEVSEMRHIDGTETARQQTVDELTSRAVETCVAKGALRDSVEVVSVVSDAVPYVDNVHFFSVKVIGDVDYARAFESTRALATVDYAGGEVFKSANVEKSAPAPFNYETYKPCVKNSEWILSPTDIDFIGAGAYILGCGGGGNPNSSVVELKRMIRQGAEIKVATLDEFSRRTGGRGTAPTVGYCGSPTISSERLHGDEMLEAFDIIERWEGKKADGVLLFEIGGGNGLSGLWTAYHRNVPCLDLDLMGRAYPTQWQSLPSVCNDGHGFPYGSLSDGNGLSLLITSAKDDVQMEEIIRDAMYQHGVSCACVGASLDVDRMARETIKNPLSLAWRIGRQVFCARAASDLDNLPQRIVGACGGPDTAKCVFRGKIVSVEKKLLRGYGYGVAELESVEGPKKKIRVPFKNENIVVSEIDGHGGEKPLCSVPDLITFLDMDGNAVGTQDYRYGLIVHVIVIAASDQWTTPKAVAVGGPKGFGRAFETIEYVPVGKYMEPVSVCTEFNVST
;
A
#
# COMPACT_ATOMS: atom_id res chain seq x y z
N MET A 1 9.43 -9.71 5.01
CA MET A 1 10.30 -8.95 5.93
C MET A 1 9.77 -9.11 7.35
N PRO A 2 10.63 -9.09 8.39
CA PRO A 2 10.15 -9.00 9.76
C PRO A 2 9.32 -7.73 9.94
N GLN A 3 8.26 -7.80 10.75
CA GLN A 3 7.51 -6.62 11.15
C GLN A 3 8.41 -5.77 12.06
N VAL A 4 8.58 -4.50 11.70
CA VAL A 4 9.40 -3.54 12.46
C VAL A 4 8.57 -2.29 12.68
N GLU A 5 8.41 -1.91 13.93
CA GLU A 5 7.79 -0.65 14.34
C GLU A 5 8.89 0.31 14.83
N SER A 6 8.81 1.57 14.44
CA SER A 6 9.79 2.59 14.82
C SER A 6 9.11 3.76 15.52
N ILE A 7 9.71 4.22 16.63
CA ILE A 7 9.31 5.45 17.32
C ILE A 7 10.53 6.35 17.52
N GLY A 8 10.29 7.67 17.50
CA GLY A 8 11.31 8.70 17.74
C GLY A 8 11.70 8.82 19.21
N LEU A 9 12.19 7.73 19.82
CA LEU A 9 12.58 7.66 21.23
C LEU A 9 13.93 6.96 21.40
N GLY A 10 14.86 7.66 22.04
CA GLY A 10 16.22 7.20 22.35
C GLY A 10 16.96 8.14 23.29
N GLY A 11 18.20 7.80 23.64
CA GLY A 11 18.98 8.56 24.65
C GLY A 11 19.21 10.04 24.30
N GLY A 12 19.34 10.36 23.01
CA GLY A 12 19.54 11.74 22.53
C GLY A 12 18.25 12.55 22.36
N SER A 13 17.07 11.95 22.60
CA SER A 13 15.77 12.62 22.40
C SER A 13 15.68 13.85 23.27
N ILE A 14 15.26 14.97 22.69
CA ILE A 14 15.19 16.25 23.42
C ILE A 14 13.98 16.21 24.37
N VAL A 15 14.20 16.62 25.62
CA VAL A 15 13.16 16.67 26.65
C VAL A 15 12.76 18.11 26.90
N ARG A 16 11.47 18.40 26.75
CA ARG A 16 10.90 19.74 26.96
C ARG A 16 9.79 19.70 27.99
N HIS A 17 9.61 20.83 28.68
CA HIS A 17 8.43 21.08 29.50
C HIS A 17 7.57 22.14 28.82
N GLU A 18 6.46 21.72 28.21
CA GLU A 18 5.57 22.59 27.44
C GLU A 18 4.14 22.42 27.97
N ALA A 19 3.42 23.53 28.18
CA ALA A 19 2.01 23.53 28.62
C ALA A 19 1.73 22.67 29.88
N GLY A 20 2.69 22.62 30.81
CA GLY A 20 2.57 21.83 32.05
C GLY A 20 2.69 20.32 31.85
N ARG A 21 3.29 19.87 30.73
CA ARG A 21 3.58 18.46 30.47
C ARG A 21 5.01 18.24 29.99
N VAL A 22 5.58 17.07 30.30
CA VAL A 22 6.88 16.62 29.79
C VAL A 22 6.72 15.92 28.43
N ARG A 23 7.40 16.44 27.41
CA ARG A 23 7.53 15.83 26.08
C ARG A 23 8.95 15.31 25.85
N VAL A 24 9.06 14.16 25.19
CA VAL A 24 10.34 13.51 24.86
C VAL A 24 10.35 13.21 23.36
N GLY A 25 11.27 13.83 22.62
CA GLY A 25 11.35 13.71 21.16
C GLY A 25 10.16 14.36 20.43
N PRO A 26 9.93 14.01 19.15
CA PRO A 26 10.63 12.98 18.36
C PRO A 26 12.03 13.40 17.89
N ASP A 27 12.36 14.68 18.03
CA ASP A 27 13.65 15.24 17.65
C ASP A 27 14.76 14.87 18.65
N SER A 28 15.99 14.77 18.15
CA SER A 28 17.12 14.21 18.87
C SER A 28 18.39 14.98 18.57
N THR A 29 19.27 15.05 19.57
CA THR A 29 20.65 15.56 19.39
C THR A 29 21.51 14.62 18.53
N GLY A 30 21.11 13.37 18.34
CA GLY A 30 21.81 12.41 17.48
C GLY A 30 23.29 12.30 17.83
N ALA A 31 24.16 12.46 16.83
CA ALA A 31 25.61 12.43 17.00
C ALA A 31 26.16 13.64 17.79
N GLU A 32 25.41 14.75 17.87
CA GLU A 32 25.82 15.97 18.59
C GLU A 32 25.58 15.88 20.11
N MET A 33 25.12 14.73 20.62
CA MET A 33 24.84 14.53 22.04
C MET A 33 26.04 14.87 22.93
N VAL A 34 27.26 14.55 22.49
CA VAL A 34 28.51 14.83 23.21
C VAL A 34 28.83 16.34 23.26
N SER A 35 28.30 17.13 22.35
CA SER A 35 28.46 18.60 22.37
C SER A 35 27.28 19.35 22.98
N ARG A 36 26.06 18.81 22.85
CA ARG A 36 24.82 19.52 23.17
C ARG A 36 24.12 19.04 24.44
N GLY A 37 24.33 17.79 24.85
CA GLY A 37 23.73 17.23 26.05
C GLY A 37 24.30 17.84 27.33
N VAL A 38 23.48 17.97 28.37
CA VAL A 38 23.88 18.60 29.65
C VAL A 38 24.97 17.78 30.35
N LEU A 39 24.89 16.45 30.29
CA LEU A 39 25.92 15.53 30.78
C LEU A 39 27.31 15.83 30.20
N PHE A 40 27.39 16.38 28.99
CA PHE A 40 28.65 16.70 28.32
C PHE A 40 28.98 18.20 28.32
N GLY A 41 28.13 19.03 28.93
CA GLY A 41 28.37 20.47 29.10
C GLY A 41 27.65 21.37 28.11
N GLY A 42 26.77 20.81 27.28
CA GLY A 42 25.85 21.57 26.47
C GLY A 42 24.63 22.07 27.27
N ASP A 43 23.70 22.69 26.56
CA ASP A 43 22.52 23.36 27.09
C ASP A 43 21.20 22.61 26.81
N THR A 44 21.24 21.57 25.98
CA THR A 44 20.07 20.86 25.50
C THR A 44 19.78 19.68 26.42
N VAL A 45 18.60 19.67 27.06
CA VAL A 45 18.17 18.55 27.91
C VAL A 45 17.76 17.37 27.04
N THR A 46 18.37 16.22 27.30
CA THR A 46 18.09 14.95 26.60
C THR A 46 17.51 13.89 27.54
N ALA A 47 16.95 12.82 26.97
CA ALA A 47 16.46 11.69 27.75
C ALA A 47 17.56 11.06 28.62
N SER A 48 18.79 11.00 28.11
CA SER A 48 19.96 10.54 28.87
C SER A 48 20.23 11.40 30.10
N ASP A 49 20.14 12.74 29.96
CA ASP A 49 20.38 13.67 31.07
C ASP A 49 19.40 13.43 32.23
N VAL A 50 18.11 13.27 31.91
CA VAL A 50 17.06 13.07 32.92
C VAL A 50 17.17 11.68 33.57
N THR A 51 17.44 10.63 32.78
CA THR A 51 17.65 9.27 33.29
C THR A 51 18.86 9.19 34.21
N VAL A 52 20.01 9.79 33.84
CA VAL A 52 21.21 9.80 34.68
C VAL A 52 21.00 10.65 35.94
N ALA A 53 20.34 11.81 35.84
CA ALA A 53 19.99 12.63 37.00
C ALA A 53 19.16 11.85 38.03
N LYS A 54 18.20 11.04 37.57
CA LYS A 54 17.41 10.17 38.45
C LYS A 54 18.31 9.13 39.13
N MET A 55 19.18 8.46 38.38
CA MET A 55 20.09 7.45 38.93
C MET A 55 21.03 8.02 40.00
N VAL A 56 21.64 9.19 39.74
CA VAL A 56 22.53 9.86 40.71
C VAL A 56 21.76 10.28 41.94
N ASP A 57 20.60 10.91 41.78
CA ASP A 57 19.86 11.48 42.91
C ASP A 57 19.18 10.40 43.77
N GLU A 58 18.84 9.23 43.21
CA GLU A 58 18.24 8.11 43.96
C GLU A 58 19.26 7.16 44.57
N LYS A 59 20.35 6.86 43.84
CA LYS A 59 21.30 5.79 44.21
C LYS A 59 22.68 6.30 44.60
N GLY A 60 22.98 7.59 44.40
CA GLY A 60 24.29 8.21 44.68
C GLY A 60 25.42 7.76 43.74
N VAL A 61 25.17 6.78 42.87
CA VAL A 61 26.14 6.23 41.90
C VAL A 61 25.44 5.90 40.58
N VAL A 62 26.16 6.07 39.47
CA VAL A 62 25.73 5.62 38.14
C VAL A 62 26.34 4.24 37.88
N ASP A 63 25.55 3.29 37.38
CA ASP A 63 26.08 2.01 36.92
C ASP A 63 27.17 2.26 35.87
N LYS A 64 28.32 1.56 35.96
CA LYS A 64 29.41 1.65 34.98
C LYS A 64 28.92 1.43 33.55
N LYS A 65 27.86 0.64 33.35
CA LYS A 65 27.23 0.37 32.05
C LYS A 65 26.46 1.57 31.49
N CYS A 66 26.10 2.53 32.32
CA CYS A 66 25.37 3.75 31.97
C CYS A 66 26.22 5.02 32.17
N LEU A 67 27.52 4.87 32.46
CA LEU A 67 28.41 5.98 32.68
C LEU A 67 28.67 6.72 31.37
N MET A 68 28.19 7.95 31.28
CA MET A 68 28.40 8.84 30.15
C MET A 68 28.49 10.28 30.64
N GLY A 69 29.36 11.07 30.01
CA GLY A 69 29.61 12.46 30.42
C GLY A 69 30.00 12.59 31.90
N ASP A 70 29.65 13.72 32.50
CA ASP A 70 29.84 14.02 33.91
C ASP A 70 28.48 14.03 34.64
N PRO A 71 28.15 12.97 35.41
CA PRO A 71 26.88 12.87 36.12
C PRO A 71 26.62 14.00 37.15
N GLN A 72 27.66 14.69 37.62
CA GLN A 72 27.51 15.81 38.56
C GLN A 72 26.79 17.01 37.93
N ARG A 73 26.81 17.13 36.59
CA ARG A 73 26.16 18.24 35.86
C ARG A 73 24.65 18.16 35.85
N VAL A 74 24.11 16.97 36.12
CA VAL A 74 22.67 16.69 36.13
C VAL A 74 22.14 16.32 37.51
N ALA A 75 23.03 16.06 38.47
CA ALA A 75 22.68 15.82 39.87
C ALA A 75 21.91 16.99 40.47
N GLY A 76 20.76 16.73 41.08
CA GLY A 76 19.88 17.75 41.66
C GLY A 76 19.26 18.74 40.68
N ARG A 77 19.51 18.61 39.36
CA ARG A 77 19.09 19.59 38.35
C ARG A 77 17.60 19.58 38.07
N PHE A 78 16.95 18.42 38.19
CA PHE A 78 15.53 18.23 37.86
C PHE A 78 14.73 17.87 39.12
N GLY A 79 13.56 18.50 39.28
CA GLY A 79 12.65 18.19 40.39
C GLY A 79 12.05 16.79 40.31
N ALA A 80 11.63 16.25 41.45
CA ALA A 80 11.04 14.90 41.54
C ALA A 80 9.80 14.73 40.64
N GLY A 81 8.93 15.73 40.56
CA GLY A 81 7.75 15.71 39.69
C GLY A 81 8.10 15.61 38.20
N PHE A 82 9.10 16.37 37.75
CA PHE A 82 9.56 16.33 36.35
C PHE A 82 10.15 14.97 35.98
N LYS A 83 10.93 14.35 36.87
CA LYS A 83 11.48 13.01 36.64
C LYS A 83 10.41 11.93 36.58
N ALA A 84 9.41 12.00 37.48
CA ALA A 84 8.30 11.06 37.49
C ALA A 84 7.44 11.19 36.22
N GLU A 85 7.21 12.41 35.75
CA GLU A 85 6.47 12.65 34.52
C GLU A 85 7.25 12.20 33.27
N PHE A 86 8.56 12.48 33.20
CA PHE A 86 9.44 11.95 32.16
C PHE A 86 9.36 10.42 32.07
N GLU A 87 9.50 9.72 33.20
CA GLU A 87 9.42 8.26 33.23
C GLU A 87 8.08 7.74 32.75
N LYS A 88 6.97 8.39 33.14
CA LYS A 88 5.63 8.06 32.67
C LYS A 88 5.49 8.25 31.16
N THR A 89 6.03 9.33 30.61
CA THR A 89 5.99 9.60 29.16
C THR A 89 6.80 8.56 28.38
N VAL A 90 8.01 8.21 28.85
CA VAL A 90 8.84 7.15 28.25
C VAL A 90 8.16 5.78 28.36
N ALA A 91 7.63 5.44 29.53
CA ALA A 91 6.90 4.19 29.75
C ALA A 91 5.72 4.06 28.79
N SER A 92 4.87 5.09 28.73
CA SER A 92 3.69 5.08 27.86
C SER A 92 4.07 4.89 26.39
N ALA A 93 5.12 5.56 25.90
CA ALA A 93 5.56 5.40 24.53
C ALA A 93 6.03 3.96 24.22
N LEU A 94 6.80 3.36 25.13
CA LEU A 94 7.27 1.98 25.00
C LEU A 94 6.12 0.97 25.13
N GLU A 95 5.24 1.14 26.09
CA GLU A 95 4.06 0.29 26.31
C GLU A 95 3.15 0.28 25.08
N THR A 96 2.89 1.44 24.47
CA THR A 96 2.08 1.52 23.25
C THR A 96 2.70 0.74 22.09
N VAL A 97 4.02 0.84 21.88
CA VAL A 97 4.70 0.09 20.81
C VAL A 97 4.73 -1.41 21.10
N ILE A 98 5.02 -1.80 22.33
CA ILE A 98 5.01 -3.21 22.74
C ILE A 98 3.63 -3.80 22.51
N ASP A 99 2.57 -3.10 22.91
CA ASP A 99 1.20 -3.55 22.73
C ASP A 99 0.82 -3.73 21.26
N ARG A 100 1.25 -2.82 20.38
CA ARG A 100 1.08 -2.94 18.91
C ARG A 100 1.79 -4.15 18.31
N MET A 101 2.94 -4.53 18.87
CA MET A 101 3.76 -5.65 18.37
C MET A 101 3.36 -7.01 18.95
N LYS A 102 2.57 -7.03 20.04
CA LYS A 102 2.12 -8.27 20.65
C LYS A 102 1.23 -9.08 19.71
N THR A 103 1.45 -10.39 19.71
CA THR A 103 0.58 -11.34 19.00
C THR A 103 -0.57 -11.88 19.86
N ALA A 104 -0.56 -11.60 21.17
CA ALA A 104 -1.54 -12.03 22.16
C ALA A 104 -1.63 -10.99 23.31
N PRO A 105 -2.78 -10.89 24.02
CA PRO A 105 -2.98 -9.90 25.09
C PRO A 105 -2.14 -10.19 26.34
N ASP A 106 -1.63 -11.42 26.48
CA ASP A 106 -0.80 -11.83 27.60
C ASP A 106 0.49 -11.00 27.71
N ASP A 107 1.03 -10.95 28.92
CA ASP A 107 2.27 -10.26 29.22
C ASP A 107 3.48 -11.01 28.62
N ILE A 108 4.20 -10.36 27.69
CA ILE A 108 5.35 -10.98 27.00
C ILE A 108 6.69 -10.55 27.60
N PRO A 109 7.72 -11.40 27.58
CA PRO A 109 9.06 -10.98 27.96
C PRO A 109 9.58 -9.99 26.92
N THR A 110 10.02 -8.81 27.36
CA THR A 110 10.58 -7.78 26.48
C THR A 110 12.08 -7.65 26.70
N VAL A 111 12.85 -7.72 25.62
CA VAL A 111 14.32 -7.60 25.63
C VAL A 111 14.71 -6.23 25.08
N PHE A 112 15.34 -5.41 25.92
CA PHE A 112 15.77 -4.05 25.58
C PHE A 112 17.25 -4.04 25.19
N VAL A 113 17.51 -3.68 23.93
CA VAL A 113 18.86 -3.65 23.35
C VAL A 113 19.18 -2.29 22.70
N GLY A 114 20.45 -2.05 22.41
CA GLY A 114 20.98 -0.79 21.89
C GLY A 114 21.39 0.19 23.00
N GLY A 115 22.31 1.10 22.68
CA GLY A 115 22.90 2.03 23.64
C GLY A 115 21.90 2.94 24.37
N GLY A 116 20.73 3.21 23.76
CA GLY A 116 19.67 4.01 24.38
C GLY A 116 18.73 3.23 25.29
N SER A 117 18.85 1.90 25.40
CA SER A 117 17.86 1.06 26.08
C SER A 117 17.83 1.25 27.61
N PHE A 118 18.85 1.88 28.18
CA PHE A 118 18.91 2.20 29.60
C PHE A 118 17.85 3.22 30.05
N ILE A 119 17.28 4.00 29.12
CA ILE A 119 16.18 4.92 29.42
C ILE A 119 14.86 4.18 29.71
N ALA A 120 14.75 2.92 29.30
CA ALA A 120 13.55 2.12 29.51
C ALA A 120 13.37 1.79 31.00
N PRO A 121 12.17 1.96 31.57
CA PRO A 121 11.84 1.51 32.92
C PRO A 121 12.07 0.00 33.12
N ASP A 122 12.32 -0.41 34.37
CA ASP A 122 12.53 -1.83 34.70
C ASP A 122 11.22 -2.63 34.78
N ARG A 123 10.06 -1.96 34.72
CA ARG A 123 8.73 -2.56 34.62
C ARG A 123 7.90 -1.75 33.64
N LEU A 124 7.23 -2.44 32.72
CA LEU A 124 6.31 -1.86 31.75
C LEU A 124 5.02 -2.68 31.74
N LYS A 125 3.88 -2.01 31.65
CA LYS A 125 2.58 -2.67 31.45
C LYS A 125 2.61 -3.46 30.15
N GLY A 126 2.00 -4.63 30.16
CA GLY A 126 2.03 -5.52 29.00
C GLY A 126 3.30 -6.38 28.92
N THR A 127 4.23 -6.29 29.87
CA THR A 127 5.44 -7.11 29.86
C THR A 127 5.50 -8.02 31.08
N SER A 128 5.79 -9.31 30.88
CA SER A 128 5.95 -10.24 32.00
C SER A 128 7.29 -10.05 32.70
N LYS A 129 8.30 -9.60 31.94
CA LYS A 129 9.59 -9.13 32.43
C LYS A 129 10.24 -8.20 31.43
N VAL A 130 10.99 -7.22 31.95
CA VAL A 130 11.90 -6.38 31.18
C VAL A 130 13.31 -6.93 31.37
N VAL A 131 13.98 -7.29 30.28
CA VAL A 131 15.33 -7.86 30.29
C VAL A 131 16.28 -6.94 29.53
N LYS A 132 17.35 -6.49 30.19
CA LYS A 132 18.49 -5.80 29.57
C LYS A 132 19.69 -6.76 29.62
N PRO A 133 19.98 -7.50 28.54
CA PRO A 133 21.00 -8.55 28.57
C PRO A 133 22.41 -7.95 28.75
N PRO A 134 23.41 -8.75 29.17
CA PRO A 134 24.81 -8.35 29.06
C PRO A 134 25.13 -7.89 27.63
N PHE A 135 25.94 -6.82 27.50
CA PHE A 135 26.33 -6.27 26.19
C PHE A 135 25.17 -5.77 25.32
N PHE A 136 24.02 -5.42 25.92
CA PHE A 136 22.85 -4.90 25.18
C PHE A 136 23.19 -3.75 24.22
N GLN A 137 24.21 -2.94 24.53
CA GLN A 137 24.69 -1.82 23.70
C GLN A 137 25.16 -2.25 22.30
N VAL A 138 25.64 -3.48 22.15
CA VAL A 138 26.20 -4.03 20.90
C VAL A 138 25.39 -5.22 20.38
N ALA A 139 24.16 -5.42 20.88
CA ALA A 139 23.35 -6.59 20.52
C ALA A 139 23.09 -6.72 19.01
N ASN A 140 22.97 -5.61 18.28
CA ASN A 140 22.78 -5.66 16.82
C ASN A 140 24.02 -6.23 16.11
N ALA A 141 25.23 -5.91 16.60
CA ALA A 141 26.46 -6.49 16.08
C ALA A 141 26.56 -7.99 16.42
N ILE A 142 26.13 -8.38 17.62
CA ILE A 142 26.01 -9.79 18.01
C ILE A 142 25.01 -10.51 17.10
N GLY A 143 23.83 -9.91 16.85
CA GLY A 143 22.81 -10.47 15.96
C GLY A 143 23.29 -10.62 14.51
N ALA A 144 24.04 -9.64 14.01
CA ALA A 144 24.70 -9.73 12.70
C ALA A 144 25.75 -10.85 12.66
N ALA A 145 26.53 -11.02 13.74
CA ALA A 145 27.55 -12.07 13.85
C ALA A 145 26.96 -13.48 14.03
N LEU A 146 25.75 -13.58 14.62
CA LEU A 146 25.01 -14.83 14.78
C LEU A 146 24.14 -15.17 13.55
N GLY A 147 24.11 -14.29 12.54
CA GLY A 147 23.30 -14.48 11.35
C GLY A 147 23.67 -15.77 10.62
N LYS A 148 22.68 -16.65 10.44
CA LYS A 148 22.82 -17.81 9.55
C LYS A 148 22.92 -17.36 8.10
N MET A 149 23.62 -18.13 7.28
CA MET A 149 23.60 -17.98 5.84
C MET A 149 22.21 -18.32 5.31
N SER A 150 21.70 -17.54 4.37
CA SER A 150 20.38 -17.79 3.78
C SER A 150 20.41 -17.73 2.25
N SER A 151 19.54 -18.53 1.64
CA SER A 151 19.26 -18.45 0.22
C SER A 151 17.77 -18.65 -0.04
N GLU A 152 17.26 -17.91 -1.01
CA GLU A 152 15.89 -18.01 -1.49
C GLU A 152 15.95 -18.16 -3.01
N VAL A 153 15.20 -19.11 -3.53
CA VAL A 153 15.06 -19.36 -4.97
C VAL A 153 13.57 -19.35 -5.28
N SER A 154 13.16 -18.52 -6.22
CA SER A 154 11.78 -18.46 -6.70
C SER A 154 11.71 -18.54 -8.22
N GLU A 155 10.66 -19.15 -8.73
CA GLU A 155 10.37 -19.22 -10.17
C GLU A 155 8.89 -19.48 -10.44
N MET A 156 8.43 -19.13 -11.64
CA MET A 156 7.14 -19.56 -12.16
C MET A 156 7.33 -20.75 -13.10
N ARG A 157 6.56 -21.83 -12.91
CA ARG A 157 6.65 -23.04 -13.72
C ARG A 157 5.26 -23.56 -14.11
N HIS A 158 5.12 -24.01 -15.35
CA HIS A 158 3.96 -24.80 -15.78
C HIS A 158 4.08 -26.23 -15.23
N ILE A 159 3.02 -26.72 -14.59
CA ILE A 159 2.92 -28.01 -13.91
C ILE A 159 1.62 -28.68 -14.34
N ASP A 160 1.67 -29.87 -14.91
CA ASP A 160 0.51 -30.58 -15.49
C ASP A 160 -0.50 -31.13 -14.44
N GLY A 161 -0.94 -30.30 -13.49
CA GLY A 161 -2.01 -30.55 -12.54
C GLY A 161 -1.72 -31.54 -11.42
N THR A 162 -0.75 -32.46 -11.55
CA THR A 162 -0.49 -33.51 -10.55
C THR A 162 0.24 -32.98 -9.31
N GLU A 163 -0.21 -33.43 -8.13
CA GLU A 163 0.43 -33.12 -6.85
C GLU A 163 1.88 -33.62 -6.81
N THR A 164 2.16 -34.74 -7.47
CA THR A 164 3.51 -35.30 -7.62
C THR A 164 4.46 -34.37 -8.39
N ALA A 165 4.02 -33.76 -9.49
CA ALA A 165 4.86 -32.84 -10.26
C ALA A 165 5.16 -31.53 -9.51
N ARG A 166 4.19 -31.05 -8.70
CA ARG A 166 4.42 -29.91 -7.80
C ARG A 166 5.46 -30.25 -6.74
N GLN A 167 5.34 -31.42 -6.09
CA GLN A 167 6.30 -31.86 -5.09
C GLN A 167 7.72 -32.00 -5.67
N GLN A 168 7.85 -32.60 -6.87
CA GLN A 168 9.14 -32.69 -7.55
C GLN A 168 9.79 -31.34 -7.82
N THR A 169 8.98 -30.34 -8.20
CA THR A 169 9.47 -28.97 -8.43
C THR A 169 9.94 -28.32 -7.14
N VAL A 170 9.20 -28.51 -6.03
CA VAL A 170 9.63 -28.06 -4.71
C VAL A 170 10.94 -28.72 -4.29
N ASP A 171 11.10 -30.02 -4.51
CA ASP A 171 12.31 -30.76 -4.14
C ASP A 171 13.53 -30.30 -4.97
N GLU A 172 13.34 -30.02 -6.26
CA GLU A 172 14.37 -29.45 -7.14
C GLU A 172 14.80 -28.05 -6.69
N LEU A 173 13.83 -27.17 -6.41
CA LEU A 173 14.10 -25.81 -5.93
C LEU A 173 14.75 -25.81 -4.54
N THR A 174 14.35 -26.74 -3.69
CA THR A 174 15.00 -26.98 -2.39
C THR A 174 16.46 -27.32 -2.59
N SER A 175 16.77 -28.28 -3.47
CA SER A 175 18.15 -28.66 -3.78
C SER A 175 18.96 -27.48 -4.28
N ARG A 176 18.43 -26.69 -5.23
CA ARG A 176 19.07 -25.47 -5.75
C ARG A 176 19.30 -24.42 -4.66
N ALA A 177 18.32 -24.21 -3.78
CA ALA A 177 18.43 -23.27 -2.67
C ALA A 177 19.52 -23.72 -1.68
N VAL A 178 19.60 -25.01 -1.36
CA VAL A 178 20.66 -25.61 -0.53
C VAL A 178 22.03 -25.41 -1.16
N GLU A 179 22.21 -25.77 -2.43
CA GLU A 179 23.48 -25.59 -3.14
C GLU A 179 23.93 -24.12 -3.14
N THR A 180 23.01 -23.20 -3.40
CA THR A 180 23.29 -21.76 -3.39
C THR A 180 23.66 -21.27 -1.98
N CYS A 181 22.99 -21.78 -0.94
CA CYS A 181 23.31 -21.46 0.45
C CYS A 181 24.72 -21.94 0.83
N VAL A 182 25.08 -23.17 0.45
CA VAL A 182 26.42 -23.74 0.67
C VAL A 182 27.48 -22.98 -0.12
N ALA A 183 27.18 -22.59 -1.36
CA ALA A 183 28.09 -21.77 -2.18
C ALA A 183 28.36 -20.40 -1.57
N LYS A 184 27.37 -19.80 -0.88
CA LYS A 184 27.53 -18.57 -0.09
C LYS A 184 28.37 -18.77 1.18
N GLY A 185 28.68 -20.01 1.57
CA GLY A 185 29.50 -20.34 2.73
C GLY A 185 28.73 -20.97 3.89
N ALA A 186 27.55 -21.55 3.66
CA ALA A 186 26.86 -22.35 4.68
C ALA A 186 27.49 -23.74 4.83
N LEU A 187 27.51 -24.26 6.06
CA LEU A 187 27.82 -25.65 6.35
C LEU A 187 26.66 -26.54 5.89
N ARG A 188 26.91 -27.43 4.92
CA ARG A 188 25.88 -28.26 4.28
C ARG A 188 24.96 -28.98 5.25
N ASP A 189 25.54 -29.64 6.26
CA ASP A 189 24.79 -30.47 7.20
C ASP A 189 23.91 -29.67 8.16
N SER A 190 24.07 -28.34 8.20
CA SER A 190 23.24 -27.43 9.00
C SER A 190 22.12 -26.76 8.20
N VAL A 191 22.05 -26.98 6.88
CA VAL A 191 21.08 -26.29 6.03
C VAL A 191 19.69 -26.90 6.23
N GLU A 192 18.73 -26.06 6.60
CA GLU A 192 17.33 -26.40 6.83
C GLU A 192 16.40 -25.54 5.95
N VAL A 193 15.29 -26.13 5.52
CA VAL A 193 14.23 -25.42 4.77
C VAL A 193 13.34 -24.68 5.76
N VAL A 194 13.17 -23.38 5.57
CA VAL A 194 12.37 -22.53 6.47
C VAL A 194 11.06 -22.06 5.85
N SER A 195 10.96 -22.04 4.54
CA SER A 195 9.74 -21.63 3.84
C SER A 195 9.67 -22.29 2.48
N VAL A 196 8.48 -22.78 2.15
CA VAL A 196 8.09 -23.24 0.82
C VAL A 196 6.75 -22.57 0.49
N VAL A 197 6.70 -21.88 -0.65
CA VAL A 197 5.51 -21.27 -1.24
C VAL A 197 5.27 -21.95 -2.58
N SER A 198 4.02 -22.27 -2.88
CA SER A 198 3.58 -22.91 -4.13
C SER A 198 2.17 -22.44 -4.47
N ASP A 199 2.06 -21.25 -5.06
CA ASP A 199 0.79 -20.59 -5.37
C ASP A 199 0.48 -20.67 -6.86
N ALA A 200 -0.77 -20.94 -7.25
CA ALA A 200 -1.18 -20.91 -8.65
C ALA A 200 -1.18 -19.46 -9.20
N VAL A 201 -0.74 -19.28 -10.44
CA VAL A 201 -0.69 -17.96 -11.10
C VAL A 201 -2.04 -17.63 -11.74
N PRO A 202 -2.63 -16.46 -11.46
CA PRO A 202 -3.89 -16.07 -12.07
C PRO A 202 -3.83 -16.02 -13.59
N TYR A 203 -4.93 -16.44 -14.24
CA TYR A 203 -5.17 -16.40 -15.69
C TYR A 203 -4.38 -17.39 -16.56
N VAL A 204 -3.43 -18.15 -15.99
CA VAL A 204 -2.67 -19.16 -16.74
C VAL A 204 -2.97 -20.55 -16.16
N ASP A 205 -3.39 -21.49 -17.00
CA ASP A 205 -3.60 -22.86 -16.53
C ASP A 205 -2.28 -23.50 -16.17
N ASN A 206 -2.29 -24.34 -15.13
CA ASN A 206 -1.15 -25.15 -14.72
C ASN A 206 0.12 -24.38 -14.30
N VAL A 207 0.18 -23.04 -14.36
CA VAL A 207 1.35 -22.27 -13.92
C VAL A 207 1.27 -21.95 -12.43
N HIS A 208 2.38 -22.19 -11.73
CA HIS A 208 2.52 -21.95 -10.29
C HIS A 208 3.79 -21.13 -10.02
N PHE A 209 3.68 -20.18 -9.10
CA PHE A 209 4.81 -19.50 -8.47
C PHE A 209 5.31 -20.34 -7.30
N PHE A 210 6.58 -20.71 -7.36
CA PHE A 210 7.27 -21.40 -6.28
C PHE A 210 8.30 -20.48 -5.64
N SER A 211 8.43 -20.53 -4.30
CA SER A 211 9.57 -19.94 -3.59
C SER A 211 10.03 -20.89 -2.50
N VAL A 212 11.32 -21.23 -2.47
CA VAL A 212 11.95 -22.01 -1.41
C VAL A 212 13.04 -21.20 -0.75
N LYS A 213 12.95 -21.06 0.58
CA LYS A 213 13.95 -20.41 1.40
C LYS A 213 14.60 -21.40 2.35
N VAL A 214 15.93 -21.37 2.40
CA VAL A 214 16.75 -22.19 3.29
C VAL A 214 17.68 -21.32 4.13
N ILE A 215 18.07 -21.81 5.30
CA ILE A 215 19.10 -21.20 6.16
C ILE A 215 20.09 -22.26 6.62
N GLY A 216 21.35 -21.89 6.88
CA GLY A 216 22.36 -22.78 7.44
C GLY A 216 23.43 -22.02 8.23
N ASP A 217 24.11 -22.71 9.12
CA ASP A 217 25.22 -22.15 9.90
C ASP A 217 26.40 -21.80 8.98
N VAL A 218 27.17 -20.78 9.35
CA VAL A 218 28.35 -20.36 8.59
C VAL A 218 29.45 -21.42 8.69
N ASP A 219 30.03 -21.82 7.55
CA ASP A 219 31.27 -22.60 7.51
C ASP A 219 32.45 -21.69 7.83
N TYR A 220 32.71 -21.53 9.14
CA TYR A 220 33.79 -20.69 9.62
C TYR A 220 35.18 -21.17 9.15
N ALA A 221 35.40 -22.46 8.94
CA ALA A 221 36.69 -22.98 8.48
C ALA A 221 37.03 -22.40 7.09
N ARG A 222 36.08 -22.48 6.17
CA ARG A 222 36.20 -21.91 4.82
C ARG A 222 36.23 -20.37 4.82
N ALA A 223 35.45 -19.74 5.69
CA ALA A 223 35.44 -18.29 5.84
C ALA A 223 36.79 -17.74 6.33
N PHE A 224 37.42 -18.42 7.31
CA PHE A 224 38.73 -18.05 7.85
C PHE A 224 39.86 -18.23 6.83
N GLU A 225 39.81 -19.25 5.97
CA GLU A 225 40.77 -19.39 4.86
C GLU A 225 40.67 -18.21 3.88
N SER A 226 39.44 -17.81 3.55
CA SER A 226 39.16 -16.69 2.64
C SER A 226 39.58 -15.33 3.23
N THR A 227 39.41 -15.12 4.53
CA THR A 227 39.83 -13.89 5.22
C THR A 227 41.33 -13.83 5.49
N ARG A 228 42.02 -14.96 5.71
CA ARG A 228 43.49 -15.00 5.81
C ARG A 228 44.17 -14.53 4.52
N ALA A 229 43.58 -14.79 3.36
CA ALA A 229 44.07 -14.27 2.08
C ALA A 229 43.92 -12.73 1.95
N LEU A 230 43.03 -12.12 2.72
CA LEU A 230 42.78 -10.66 2.77
C LEU A 230 43.52 -9.96 3.93
N ALA A 231 44.18 -10.70 4.81
CA ALA A 231 44.78 -10.19 6.05
C ALA A 231 46.10 -9.38 5.86
N THR A 232 46.49 -9.09 4.62
CA THR A 232 47.62 -8.19 4.30
C THR A 232 47.25 -6.70 4.30
N VAL A 233 46.02 -6.34 4.68
CA VAL A 233 45.62 -4.93 4.81
C VAL A 233 45.91 -4.44 6.23
N ASP A 234 46.89 -3.53 6.34
CA ASP A 234 47.21 -2.80 7.57
C ASP A 234 45.95 -2.05 8.05
N TYR A 235 45.38 -2.49 9.17
CA TYR A 235 44.35 -1.72 9.86
C TYR A 235 45.03 -0.56 10.57
N ALA A 236 45.11 0.58 9.88
CA ALA A 236 45.44 1.85 10.50
C ALA A 236 44.37 2.15 11.57
N GLY A 237 44.78 2.12 12.85
CA GLY A 237 43.96 2.52 14.00
C GLY A 237 43.68 4.02 14.04
N GLY A 238 43.07 4.55 12.98
CA GLY A 238 42.51 5.89 12.97
C GLY A 238 41.20 5.90 13.77
N GLU A 239 41.04 6.86 14.67
CA GLU A 239 39.75 7.15 15.27
C GLU A 239 38.73 7.40 14.14
N VAL A 240 37.81 6.45 13.95
CA VAL A 240 36.71 6.61 12.99
C VAL A 240 35.68 7.55 13.59
N PHE A 241 36.04 8.83 13.70
CA PHE A 241 35.02 9.86 13.67
C PHE A 241 34.51 9.89 12.24
N LYS A 242 33.35 9.28 12.02
CA LYS A 242 32.55 9.57 10.84
C LYS A 242 32.15 11.04 10.95
N SER A 243 32.99 11.95 10.46
CA SER A 243 32.59 13.31 10.10
C SER A 243 31.61 13.19 8.94
N ALA A 244 30.40 12.74 9.24
CA ALA A 244 29.28 12.92 8.34
C ALA A 244 29.09 14.44 8.27
N ASN A 245 29.60 15.05 7.20
CA ASN A 245 29.09 16.34 6.74
C ASN A 245 27.64 16.09 6.32
N VAL A 246 26.74 16.08 7.31
CA VAL A 246 25.32 16.23 7.06
C VAL A 246 25.18 17.62 6.46
N GLU A 247 24.75 17.69 5.19
CA GLU A 247 24.30 18.97 4.63
C GLU A 247 23.33 19.60 5.62
N LYS A 248 23.72 20.74 6.20
CA LYS A 248 22.98 21.44 7.27
C LYS A 248 21.62 21.96 6.83
N SER A 249 21.28 21.82 5.55
CA SER A 249 19.92 22.01 5.08
C SER A 249 19.40 20.68 4.55
N ALA A 250 18.79 19.89 5.43
CA ALA A 250 17.69 19.06 4.95
C ALA A 250 16.75 20.02 4.20
N PRO A 251 16.41 19.77 2.93
CA PRO A 251 15.43 20.60 2.24
C PRO A 251 14.19 20.70 3.13
N ALA A 252 13.61 21.90 3.21
CA ALA A 252 12.45 22.13 4.06
C ALA A 252 11.42 21.01 3.79
N PRO A 253 10.89 20.35 4.85
CA PRO A 253 10.00 19.23 4.67
C PRO A 253 8.82 19.67 3.81
N PHE A 254 8.57 18.93 2.73
CA PHE A 254 7.48 19.22 1.81
C PHE A 254 6.16 19.17 2.57
N ASN A 255 5.45 20.30 2.61
CA ASN A 255 4.20 20.40 3.36
C ASN A 255 3.01 20.02 2.46
N TYR A 256 2.56 18.77 2.59
CA TYR A 256 1.40 18.23 1.89
C TYR A 256 0.08 18.96 2.25
N GLU A 257 -0.04 19.54 3.44
CA GLU A 257 -1.24 20.27 3.88
C GLU A 257 -1.40 21.64 3.22
N THR A 258 -0.31 22.26 2.80
CA THR A 258 -0.35 23.54 2.07
C THR A 258 -0.19 23.40 0.56
N TYR A 259 0.04 22.17 0.08
CA TYR A 259 0.19 21.90 -1.34
C TYR A 259 -1.06 22.31 -2.13
N LYS A 260 -0.84 22.97 -3.28
CA LYS A 260 -1.88 23.36 -4.23
C LYS A 260 -1.53 22.82 -5.63
N PRO A 261 -2.47 22.15 -6.31
CA PRO A 261 -2.26 21.67 -7.68
C PRO A 261 -2.18 22.85 -8.65
N CYS A 262 -1.57 22.62 -9.82
CA CYS A 262 -1.47 23.64 -10.86
C CYS A 262 -2.67 23.53 -11.82
N VAL A 263 -3.55 24.53 -11.82
CA VAL A 263 -4.64 24.65 -12.80
C VAL A 263 -4.35 25.85 -13.69
N LYS A 264 -4.34 25.64 -15.01
CA LYS A 264 -4.19 26.70 -16.03
C LYS A 264 -5.19 26.48 -17.14
N ASN A 265 -5.86 27.55 -17.58
CA ASN A 265 -6.88 27.48 -18.64
C ASN A 265 -7.97 26.42 -18.35
N SER A 266 -8.40 26.31 -17.10
CA SER A 266 -9.37 25.30 -16.63
C SER A 266 -8.93 23.83 -16.78
N GLU A 267 -7.64 23.59 -17.02
CA GLU A 267 -7.04 22.25 -17.02
C GLU A 267 -6.08 22.09 -15.84
N TRP A 268 -6.13 20.94 -15.21
CA TRP A 268 -5.18 20.55 -14.18
C TRP A 268 -3.93 19.96 -14.83
N ILE A 269 -2.81 20.65 -14.67
CA ILE A 269 -1.49 20.22 -15.12
C ILE A 269 -0.84 19.43 -13.99
N LEU A 270 -0.63 18.12 -14.22
CA LEU A 270 -0.17 17.21 -13.18
C LEU A 270 1.31 17.40 -12.85
N SER A 271 1.58 17.49 -11.55
CA SER A 271 2.93 17.43 -10.98
C SER A 271 3.27 16.02 -10.48
N PRO A 272 4.54 15.72 -10.16
CA PRO A 272 4.89 14.43 -9.57
C PRO A 272 4.18 14.15 -8.23
N THR A 273 3.86 15.19 -7.46
CA THR A 273 3.09 15.07 -6.20
C THR A 273 1.63 14.72 -6.47
N ASP A 274 1.03 15.28 -7.52
CA ASP A 274 -0.33 14.92 -7.92
C ASP A 274 -0.42 13.44 -8.29
N ILE A 275 0.59 12.93 -9.02
CA ILE A 275 0.66 11.50 -9.38
C ILE A 275 0.77 10.62 -8.13
N ASP A 276 1.56 11.02 -7.12
CA ASP A 276 1.65 10.29 -5.86
C ASP A 276 0.29 10.19 -5.15
N PHE A 277 -0.45 11.30 -5.12
CA PHE A 277 -1.78 11.35 -4.51
C PHE A 277 -2.81 10.54 -5.30
N ILE A 278 -2.87 10.73 -6.62
CA ILE A 278 -3.77 9.96 -7.50
C ILE A 278 -3.46 8.47 -7.37
N GLY A 279 -2.18 8.07 -7.40
CA GLY A 279 -1.77 6.68 -7.26
C GLY A 279 -2.27 6.01 -5.98
N ALA A 280 -2.03 6.65 -4.83
CA ALA A 280 -2.50 6.14 -3.55
C ALA A 280 -4.03 6.08 -3.47
N GLY A 281 -4.73 7.15 -3.88
CA GLY A 281 -6.18 7.19 -3.83
C GLY A 281 -6.88 6.26 -4.82
N ALA A 282 -6.36 6.13 -6.04
CA ALA A 282 -6.85 5.21 -7.06
C ALA A 282 -6.79 3.77 -6.55
N TYR A 283 -5.71 3.39 -5.85
CA TYR A 283 -5.62 2.05 -5.28
C TYR A 283 -6.64 1.81 -4.16
N ILE A 284 -6.88 2.83 -3.32
CA ILE A 284 -7.90 2.78 -2.27
C ILE A 284 -9.30 2.62 -2.88
N LEU A 285 -9.60 3.38 -3.94
CA LEU A 285 -10.86 3.29 -4.70
C LEU A 285 -10.98 1.99 -5.53
N GLY A 286 -9.87 1.27 -5.73
CA GLY A 286 -9.82 -0.01 -6.42
C GLY A 286 -10.49 -1.18 -5.69
N CYS A 287 -10.90 -1.01 -4.42
CA CYS A 287 -11.67 -2.03 -3.69
C CYS A 287 -10.99 -3.41 -3.62
N GLY A 288 -9.64 -3.43 -3.60
CA GLY A 288 -8.83 -4.65 -3.65
C GLY A 288 -8.42 -5.09 -5.06
N GLY A 289 -8.97 -4.47 -6.11
CA GLY A 289 -8.65 -4.72 -7.52
C GLY A 289 -8.04 -3.51 -8.26
N GLY A 290 -8.21 -3.47 -9.59
CA GLY A 290 -7.68 -2.41 -10.47
C GLY A 290 -6.17 -2.45 -10.75
N GLY A 291 -5.45 -3.42 -10.18
CA GLY A 291 -4.01 -3.58 -10.33
C GLY A 291 -3.18 -2.61 -9.47
N ASN A 292 -1.96 -2.99 -9.12
CA ASN A 292 -1.07 -2.14 -8.33
C ASN A 292 -0.59 -0.94 -9.17
N PRO A 293 -0.81 0.32 -8.75
CA PRO A 293 -0.46 1.50 -9.56
C PRO A 293 1.03 1.87 -9.54
N ASN A 294 1.86 1.19 -8.75
CA ASN A 294 3.23 1.64 -8.46
C ASN A 294 4.09 1.81 -9.72
N SER A 295 4.02 0.88 -10.68
CA SER A 295 4.75 0.99 -11.95
C SER A 295 4.33 2.24 -12.73
N SER A 296 3.02 2.45 -12.90
CA SER A 296 2.45 3.63 -13.56
C SER A 296 2.83 4.94 -12.86
N VAL A 297 2.83 4.97 -11.52
CA VAL A 297 3.26 6.14 -10.73
C VAL A 297 4.72 6.49 -11.01
N VAL A 298 5.62 5.50 -11.00
CA VAL A 298 7.04 5.72 -11.26
C VAL A 298 7.26 6.27 -12.67
N GLU A 299 6.57 5.69 -13.67
CA GLU A 299 6.68 6.12 -15.06
C GLU A 299 6.15 7.53 -15.29
N LEU A 300 4.93 7.83 -14.86
CA LEU A 300 4.32 9.15 -15.03
C LEU A 300 5.16 10.25 -14.37
N LYS A 301 5.70 9.98 -13.18
CA LYS A 301 6.62 10.92 -12.51
C LYS A 301 7.92 11.12 -13.27
N ARG A 302 8.46 10.05 -13.89
CA ARG A 302 9.64 10.15 -14.75
C ARG A 302 9.33 11.01 -15.98
N MET A 303 8.19 10.79 -16.64
CA MET A 303 7.76 11.57 -17.80
C MET A 303 7.65 13.05 -17.46
N ILE A 304 6.98 13.41 -16.36
CA ILE A 304 6.82 14.81 -15.94
C ILE A 304 8.17 15.46 -15.66
N ARG A 305 9.10 14.76 -15.00
CA ARG A 305 10.47 15.25 -14.76
C ARG A 305 11.27 15.47 -16.06
N GLN A 306 10.90 14.77 -17.13
CA GLN A 306 11.49 14.93 -18.47
C GLN A 306 10.78 16.00 -19.31
N GLY A 307 9.81 16.71 -18.74
CA GLY A 307 9.10 17.82 -19.39
C GLY A 307 7.75 17.47 -19.97
N ALA A 308 7.21 16.28 -19.70
CA ALA A 308 5.85 15.93 -20.11
C ALA A 308 4.81 16.79 -19.37
N GLU A 309 3.89 17.40 -20.12
CA GLU A 309 2.76 18.17 -19.58
C GLU A 309 1.48 17.33 -19.70
N ILE A 310 1.14 16.60 -18.62
CA ILE A 310 -0.05 15.74 -18.57
C ILE A 310 -1.24 16.56 -18.05
N LYS A 311 -2.37 16.53 -18.77
CA LYS A 311 -3.53 17.40 -18.54
C LYS A 311 -4.78 16.61 -18.18
N VAL A 312 -5.49 17.11 -17.17
CA VAL A 312 -6.81 16.63 -16.78
C VAL A 312 -7.84 17.73 -16.99
N ALA A 313 -8.99 17.40 -17.58
CA ALA A 313 -10.08 18.33 -17.84
C ALA A 313 -11.42 17.82 -17.31
N THR A 314 -12.34 18.73 -16.97
CA THR A 314 -13.72 18.37 -16.63
C THR A 314 -14.55 18.16 -17.89
N LEU A 315 -15.69 17.47 -17.76
CA LEU A 315 -16.65 17.32 -18.86
C LEU A 315 -17.14 18.67 -19.39
N ASP A 316 -17.40 19.63 -18.52
CA ASP A 316 -17.89 20.96 -18.91
C ASP A 316 -16.85 21.71 -19.76
N GLU A 317 -15.58 21.67 -19.35
CA GLU A 317 -14.50 22.30 -20.10
C GLU A 317 -14.26 21.59 -21.45
N PHE A 318 -14.30 20.25 -21.47
CA PHE A 318 -14.19 19.46 -22.68
C PHE A 318 -15.33 19.76 -23.66
N SER A 319 -16.57 19.79 -23.19
CA SER A 319 -17.76 20.15 -23.97
C SER A 319 -17.62 21.56 -24.56
N ARG A 320 -17.21 22.53 -23.74
CA ARG A 320 -16.99 23.91 -24.18
C ARG A 320 -15.93 24.01 -25.27
N ARG A 321 -14.78 23.34 -25.12
CA ARG A 321 -13.67 23.38 -26.10
C ARG A 321 -14.01 22.71 -27.43
N THR A 322 -14.81 21.65 -27.39
CA THR A 322 -15.20 20.87 -28.58
C THR A 322 -16.52 21.33 -29.20
N GLY A 323 -17.14 22.38 -28.64
CA GLY A 323 -18.44 22.88 -29.08
C GLY A 323 -19.56 21.84 -28.93
N GLY A 324 -19.50 21.02 -27.87
CA GLY A 324 -20.47 19.97 -27.56
C GLY A 324 -20.41 18.72 -28.44
N ARG A 325 -19.40 18.60 -29.30
CA ARG A 325 -19.28 17.50 -30.29
C ARG A 325 -18.08 16.60 -30.08
N GLY A 326 -17.31 16.84 -29.02
CA GLY A 326 -16.12 16.07 -28.70
C GLY A 326 -16.42 14.62 -28.41
N THR A 327 -15.49 13.74 -28.78
CA THR A 327 -15.56 12.32 -28.46
C THR A 327 -14.29 11.79 -27.81
N ALA A 328 -14.45 10.86 -26.87
CA ALA A 328 -13.33 10.25 -26.16
C ALA A 328 -13.58 8.74 -25.98
N PRO A 329 -12.64 7.87 -26.37
CA PRO A 329 -12.68 6.45 -26.06
C PRO A 329 -12.26 6.20 -24.61
N THR A 330 -12.68 5.03 -24.12
CA THR A 330 -12.30 4.53 -22.80
C THR A 330 -11.10 3.63 -22.91
N VAL A 331 -10.15 3.78 -22.00
CA VAL A 331 -8.90 3.00 -22.00
C VAL A 331 -8.70 2.28 -20.67
N GLY A 332 -8.15 1.08 -20.73
CA GLY A 332 -7.82 0.30 -19.55
C GLY A 332 -7.06 -0.97 -19.92
N TYR A 333 -6.46 -1.58 -18.91
CA TYR A 333 -5.81 -2.89 -19.03
C TYR A 333 -6.71 -3.99 -18.50
N CYS A 334 -6.58 -5.14 -19.14
CA CYS A 334 -7.27 -6.38 -18.88
C CYS A 334 -6.24 -7.48 -18.64
N GLY A 335 -6.41 -8.31 -17.61
CA GLY A 335 -5.57 -9.47 -17.40
C GLY A 335 -5.10 -9.67 -15.96
N SER A 336 -3.99 -10.39 -15.81
CA SER A 336 -3.45 -10.83 -14.53
C SER A 336 -2.75 -9.71 -13.76
N PRO A 337 -3.20 -9.37 -12.52
CA PRO A 337 -2.48 -8.46 -11.65
C PRO A 337 -1.05 -8.91 -11.33
N THR A 338 -0.79 -10.23 -11.34
CA THR A 338 0.55 -10.79 -11.14
C THR A 338 1.47 -10.41 -12.29
N ILE A 339 0.98 -10.50 -13.53
CA ILE A 339 1.76 -10.11 -14.72
C ILE A 339 1.99 -8.60 -14.75
N SER A 340 0.98 -7.78 -14.48
CA SER A 340 1.15 -6.31 -14.47
C SER A 340 2.08 -5.80 -13.37
N SER A 341 2.34 -6.62 -12.34
CA SER A 341 3.31 -6.30 -11.29
C SER A 341 4.75 -6.63 -11.67
N GLU A 342 4.98 -7.55 -12.62
CA GLU A 342 6.30 -8.00 -13.06
C GLU A 342 6.71 -7.44 -14.43
N ARG A 343 5.75 -7.32 -15.35
CA ARG A 343 5.94 -6.84 -16.72
C ARG A 343 5.43 -5.40 -16.83
N LEU A 344 6.33 -4.47 -17.16
CA LEU A 344 5.93 -3.11 -17.56
C LEU A 344 5.13 -3.18 -18.87
N HIS A 345 4.12 -2.32 -18.99
CA HIS A 345 3.36 -2.24 -20.25
C HIS A 345 4.25 -1.73 -21.38
N GLY A 346 3.92 -2.10 -22.61
CA GLY A 346 4.53 -1.60 -23.84
C GLY A 346 3.59 -0.65 -24.58
N ASP A 347 3.55 -0.82 -25.90
CA ASP A 347 2.76 0.01 -26.82
C ASP A 347 1.33 -0.51 -27.04
N GLU A 348 0.92 -1.61 -26.38
CA GLU A 348 -0.38 -2.26 -26.57
C GLU A 348 -1.57 -1.30 -26.48
N MET A 349 -1.51 -0.33 -25.55
CA MET A 349 -2.58 0.66 -25.38
C MET A 349 -2.65 1.62 -26.56
N LEU A 350 -1.51 2.01 -27.13
CA LEU A 350 -1.48 2.84 -28.32
C LEU A 350 -1.95 2.05 -29.55
N GLU A 351 -1.53 0.80 -29.72
CA GLU A 351 -1.96 -0.05 -30.82
C GLU A 351 -3.48 -0.25 -30.84
N ALA A 352 -4.07 -0.59 -29.69
CA ALA A 352 -5.53 -0.72 -29.55
C ALA A 352 -6.25 0.61 -29.83
N PHE A 353 -5.71 1.72 -29.34
CA PHE A 353 -6.27 3.05 -29.61
C PHE A 353 -6.26 3.41 -31.11
N ASP A 354 -5.18 3.07 -31.84
CA ASP A 354 -5.09 3.27 -33.29
C ASP A 354 -6.11 2.43 -34.07
N ILE A 355 -6.51 1.27 -33.55
CA ILE A 355 -7.59 0.46 -34.13
C ILE A 355 -8.91 1.21 -34.02
N ILE A 356 -9.23 1.77 -32.85
CA ILE A 356 -10.48 2.53 -32.64
C ILE A 356 -10.53 3.79 -33.49
N GLU A 357 -9.48 4.61 -33.54
CA GLU A 357 -9.47 5.80 -34.39
C GLU A 357 -9.63 5.47 -35.89
N ARG A 358 -9.02 4.36 -36.34
CA ARG A 358 -9.19 3.87 -37.72
C ARG A 358 -10.61 3.39 -38.00
N TRP A 359 -11.21 2.67 -37.05
CA TRP A 359 -12.58 2.17 -37.16
C TRP A 359 -13.60 3.31 -37.19
N GLU A 360 -13.43 4.31 -36.31
CA GLU A 360 -14.32 5.47 -36.24
C GLU A 360 -14.06 6.48 -37.37
N GLY A 361 -12.91 6.40 -38.04
CA GLY A 361 -12.53 7.31 -39.13
C GLY A 361 -12.23 8.74 -38.67
N LYS A 362 -11.93 8.93 -37.38
CA LYS A 362 -11.63 10.23 -36.77
C LYS A 362 -10.64 10.09 -35.61
N LYS A 363 -9.99 11.20 -35.27
CA LYS A 363 -9.15 11.30 -34.07
C LYS A 363 -10.01 11.59 -32.84
N ALA A 364 -9.59 11.05 -31.70
CA ALA A 364 -10.23 11.35 -30.42
C ALA A 364 -9.89 12.78 -29.95
N ASP A 365 -10.79 13.42 -29.22
CA ASP A 365 -10.61 14.75 -28.63
C ASP A 365 -10.15 14.68 -27.16
N GLY A 366 -10.26 13.52 -26.53
CA GLY A 366 -9.96 13.25 -25.12
C GLY A 366 -9.83 11.76 -24.85
N VAL A 367 -9.48 11.40 -23.61
CA VAL A 367 -9.41 10.00 -23.14
C VAL A 367 -10.19 9.85 -21.83
N LEU A 368 -10.98 8.79 -21.72
CA LEU A 368 -11.71 8.39 -20.52
C LEU A 368 -11.01 7.23 -19.82
N LEU A 369 -11.07 7.22 -18.48
CA LEU A 369 -10.69 6.04 -17.72
C LEU A 369 -11.79 4.98 -17.83
N PHE A 370 -11.40 3.73 -17.99
CA PHE A 370 -12.36 2.63 -17.85
C PHE A 370 -12.87 2.53 -16.41
N GLU A 371 -11.95 2.60 -15.45
CA GLU A 371 -12.21 2.62 -14.01
C GLU A 371 -11.13 3.43 -13.29
N ILE A 372 -11.47 4.02 -12.15
CA ILE A 372 -10.50 4.71 -11.26
C ILE A 372 -9.62 3.75 -10.46
N GLY A 373 -9.97 2.46 -10.41
CA GLY A 373 -9.31 1.49 -9.56
C GLY A 373 -7.85 1.26 -9.94
N GLY A 374 -6.95 1.36 -8.95
CA GLY A 374 -5.57 0.90 -9.06
C GLY A 374 -4.79 1.51 -10.23
N GLY A 375 -4.00 0.68 -10.92
CA GLY A 375 -3.21 1.07 -12.10
C GLY A 375 -4.06 1.52 -13.29
N ASN A 376 -5.27 0.97 -13.45
CA ASN A 376 -6.21 1.42 -14.47
C ASN A 376 -6.58 2.90 -14.31
N GLY A 377 -6.70 3.38 -13.07
CA GLY A 377 -6.94 4.79 -12.74
C GLY A 377 -5.83 5.76 -13.21
N LEU A 378 -4.68 5.24 -13.66
CA LEU A 378 -3.56 6.04 -14.19
C LEU A 378 -3.34 5.80 -15.69
N SER A 379 -3.91 4.75 -16.28
CA SER A 379 -3.72 4.38 -17.69
C SER A 379 -4.16 5.48 -18.66
N GLY A 380 -5.27 6.16 -18.35
CA GLY A 380 -5.77 7.30 -19.13
C GLY A 380 -4.83 8.51 -19.11
N LEU A 381 -4.10 8.74 -18.02
CA LEU A 381 -3.14 9.85 -17.92
C LEU A 381 -1.97 9.66 -18.88
N TRP A 382 -1.42 8.44 -18.91
CA TRP A 382 -0.33 8.07 -19.81
C TRP A 382 -0.80 8.15 -21.27
N THR A 383 -1.97 7.59 -21.56
CA THR A 383 -2.51 7.52 -22.93
C THR A 383 -2.83 8.90 -23.47
N ALA A 384 -3.48 9.75 -22.66
CA ALA A 384 -3.82 11.12 -23.02
C ALA A 384 -2.60 11.94 -23.43
N TYR A 385 -1.48 11.80 -22.69
CA TYR A 385 -0.22 12.46 -23.03
C TYR A 385 0.29 12.05 -24.43
N HIS A 386 0.40 10.75 -24.70
CA HIS A 386 0.89 10.25 -26.00
C HIS A 386 -0.07 10.55 -27.16
N ARG A 387 -1.36 10.69 -26.87
CA ARG A 387 -2.38 11.10 -27.84
C ARG A 387 -2.51 12.61 -27.99
N ASN A 388 -1.78 13.40 -27.19
CA ASN A 388 -1.82 14.85 -27.16
C ASN A 388 -3.25 15.43 -27.00
N VAL A 389 -4.01 14.82 -26.08
CA VAL A 389 -5.38 15.22 -25.71
C VAL A 389 -5.51 15.22 -24.18
N PRO A 390 -6.50 15.90 -23.57
CA PRO A 390 -6.69 15.80 -22.13
C PRO A 390 -7.25 14.43 -21.70
N CYS A 391 -6.84 13.98 -20.52
CA CYS A 391 -7.58 12.94 -19.81
C CYS A 391 -8.80 13.60 -19.15
N LEU A 392 -9.98 13.05 -19.35
CA LEU A 392 -11.19 13.58 -18.72
C LEU A 392 -11.30 13.00 -17.30
N ASP A 393 -11.64 13.85 -16.34
CA ASP A 393 -11.89 13.44 -14.94
C ASP A 393 -13.25 12.74 -14.83
N LEU A 394 -13.34 11.59 -15.50
CA LEU A 394 -14.49 10.73 -15.66
C LEU A 394 -14.01 9.28 -15.74
N ASP A 395 -14.80 8.36 -15.17
CA ASP A 395 -14.64 6.92 -15.41
C ASP A 395 -16.01 6.24 -15.54
N LEU A 396 -16.04 4.96 -15.92
CA LEU A 396 -17.32 4.26 -16.17
C LEU A 396 -17.97 3.67 -14.91
N MET A 397 -17.26 3.71 -13.77
CA MET A 397 -17.60 2.87 -12.61
C MET A 397 -17.51 3.61 -11.26
N GLY A 398 -16.59 4.56 -11.07
CA GLY A 398 -16.31 5.21 -9.78
C GLY A 398 -15.59 4.31 -8.77
N ARG A 399 -15.23 3.09 -9.19
CA ARG A 399 -14.57 2.02 -8.43
C ARG A 399 -14.01 0.99 -9.42
N ALA A 400 -13.36 -0.07 -8.93
CA ALA A 400 -13.11 -1.26 -9.76
C ALA A 400 -14.28 -2.25 -9.70
N TYR A 401 -14.53 -2.91 -10.83
CA TYR A 401 -15.38 -4.11 -10.93
C TYR A 401 -14.64 -5.22 -11.66
N PRO A 402 -14.98 -6.49 -11.42
CA PRO A 402 -14.28 -7.60 -12.04
C PRO A 402 -14.58 -7.74 -13.53
N THR A 403 -15.69 -7.17 -14.03
CA THR A 403 -16.14 -7.39 -15.41
C THR A 403 -16.53 -6.12 -16.14
N GLN A 404 -16.33 -6.07 -17.46
CA GLN A 404 -16.66 -4.88 -18.25
C GLN A 404 -18.13 -4.48 -18.20
N TRP A 405 -19.03 -5.46 -18.21
CA TRP A 405 -20.48 -5.20 -18.21
C TRP A 405 -20.99 -4.66 -16.86
N GLN A 406 -20.16 -4.69 -15.81
CA GLN A 406 -20.42 -3.98 -14.55
C GLN A 406 -19.97 -2.52 -14.65
N SER A 407 -20.48 -1.81 -15.66
CA SER A 407 -20.21 -0.40 -15.90
C SER A 407 -21.48 0.37 -16.24
N LEU A 408 -21.44 1.69 -16.06
CA LEU A 408 -22.60 2.54 -16.35
C LEU A 408 -23.07 2.49 -17.81
N PRO A 409 -22.21 2.43 -18.85
CA PRO A 409 -22.69 2.25 -20.22
C PRO A 409 -23.58 1.01 -20.38
N SER A 410 -23.21 -0.12 -19.78
CA SER A 410 -24.02 -1.35 -19.79
C SER A 410 -25.33 -1.18 -19.02
N VAL A 411 -25.30 -0.51 -17.86
CA VAL A 411 -26.52 -0.21 -17.09
C VAL A 411 -27.45 0.69 -17.91
N CYS A 412 -26.96 1.78 -18.47
CA CYS A 412 -27.74 2.77 -19.20
C CYS A 412 -28.36 2.17 -20.48
N ASN A 413 -27.64 1.26 -21.15
CA ASN A 413 -28.02 0.72 -22.46
C ASN A 413 -28.46 -0.76 -22.40
N ASP A 414 -29.01 -1.22 -21.27
CA ASP A 414 -29.63 -2.56 -21.13
C ASP A 414 -28.70 -3.74 -21.51
N GLY A 415 -27.41 -3.63 -21.16
CA GLY A 415 -26.39 -4.63 -21.50
C GLY A 415 -25.82 -4.51 -22.91
N HIS A 416 -25.99 -3.36 -23.56
CA HIS A 416 -25.43 -3.05 -24.89
C HIS A 416 -24.65 -1.72 -24.89
N GLY A 417 -23.87 -1.47 -23.85
CA GLY A 417 -23.06 -0.26 -23.69
C GLY A 417 -21.84 -0.20 -24.61
N PHE A 418 -21.34 -1.36 -25.06
CA PHE A 418 -20.11 -1.49 -25.84
C PHE A 418 -20.40 -2.06 -27.23
N PRO A 419 -20.79 -1.23 -28.21
CA PRO A 419 -21.14 -1.71 -29.56
C PRO A 419 -19.94 -2.29 -30.32
N TYR A 420 -18.73 -1.85 -29.99
CA TYR A 420 -17.46 -2.36 -30.50
C TYR A 420 -16.34 -2.06 -29.48
N GLY A 421 -15.21 -2.73 -29.64
CA GLY A 421 -14.02 -2.53 -28.83
C GLY A 421 -12.80 -3.15 -29.48
N SER A 422 -11.62 -2.74 -29.04
CA SER A 422 -10.35 -3.25 -29.53
C SER A 422 -9.48 -3.73 -28.38
N LEU A 423 -8.56 -4.65 -28.69
CA LEU A 423 -7.53 -5.09 -27.76
C LEU A 423 -6.20 -5.34 -28.47
N SER A 424 -5.10 -5.16 -27.75
CA SER A 424 -3.75 -5.56 -28.17
C SER A 424 -2.97 -6.16 -26.98
N ASP A 425 -2.07 -7.09 -27.27
CA ASP A 425 -1.11 -7.67 -26.32
C ASP A 425 0.31 -7.07 -26.43
N GLY A 426 0.53 -6.17 -27.39
CA GLY A 426 1.81 -5.54 -27.69
C GLY A 426 2.86 -6.49 -28.29
N ASN A 427 2.47 -7.72 -28.63
CA ASN A 427 3.34 -8.79 -29.13
C ASN A 427 2.84 -9.38 -30.46
N GLY A 428 2.02 -8.61 -31.19
CA GLY A 428 1.53 -8.96 -32.52
C GLY A 428 0.06 -9.39 -32.57
N LEU A 429 -0.62 -9.59 -31.43
CA LEU A 429 -2.08 -9.70 -31.41
C LEU A 429 -2.70 -8.30 -31.39
N SER A 430 -3.60 -8.06 -32.33
CA SER A 430 -4.44 -6.87 -32.38
C SER A 430 -5.81 -7.28 -32.90
N LEU A 431 -6.87 -7.03 -32.14
CA LEU A 431 -8.23 -7.43 -32.49
C LEU A 431 -9.17 -6.22 -32.44
N LEU A 432 -10.09 -6.18 -33.40
CA LEU A 432 -11.27 -5.32 -33.39
C LEU A 432 -12.51 -6.22 -33.31
N ILE A 433 -13.29 -6.04 -32.26
CA ILE A 433 -14.60 -6.69 -32.11
C ILE A 433 -15.63 -5.68 -32.58
N THR A 434 -16.24 -5.94 -33.74
CA THR A 434 -17.18 -5.01 -34.38
C THR A 434 -18.61 -5.14 -33.88
N SER A 435 -18.94 -6.23 -33.20
CA SER A 435 -20.26 -6.49 -32.62
C SER A 435 -20.22 -7.69 -31.67
N ALA A 436 -21.05 -7.65 -30.63
CA ALA A 436 -21.41 -8.79 -29.80
C ALA A 436 -22.93 -8.81 -29.59
N LYS A 437 -23.48 -9.94 -29.17
CA LYS A 437 -24.90 -10.07 -28.81
C LYS A 437 -25.27 -9.13 -27.67
N ASP A 438 -24.43 -9.08 -26.64
CA ASP A 438 -24.57 -8.28 -25.43
C ASP A 438 -23.17 -8.05 -24.81
N ASP A 439 -23.08 -7.18 -23.81
CA ASP A 439 -21.82 -6.81 -23.16
C ASP A 439 -21.21 -8.00 -22.37
N VAL A 440 -22.02 -9.00 -22.01
CA VAL A 440 -21.55 -10.25 -21.39
C VAL A 440 -20.76 -11.06 -22.42
N GLN A 441 -21.28 -11.21 -23.63
CA GLN A 441 -20.54 -11.88 -24.71
C GLN A 441 -19.30 -11.07 -25.12
N MET A 442 -19.36 -9.73 -25.14
CA MET A 442 -18.18 -8.89 -25.42
C MET A 442 -17.03 -9.19 -24.45
N GLU A 443 -17.33 -9.23 -23.15
CA GLU A 443 -16.40 -9.60 -22.08
C GLU A 443 -15.83 -11.01 -22.27
N GLU A 444 -16.67 -11.99 -22.62
CA GLU A 444 -16.23 -13.37 -22.88
C GLU A 444 -15.23 -13.45 -24.04
N ILE A 445 -15.49 -12.74 -25.15
CA ILE A 445 -14.57 -12.70 -26.30
C ILE A 445 -13.22 -12.09 -25.91
N ILE A 446 -13.22 -10.95 -25.21
CA ILE A 446 -12.00 -10.30 -24.74
C ILE A 446 -11.20 -11.24 -23.82
N ARG A 447 -11.89 -11.97 -22.93
CA ARG A 447 -11.26 -12.92 -22.01
C ARG A 447 -10.70 -14.15 -22.68
N ASP A 448 -11.42 -14.70 -23.64
CA ASP A 448 -10.94 -15.87 -24.39
C ASP A 448 -9.72 -15.51 -25.24
N ALA A 449 -9.68 -14.30 -25.82
CA ALA A 449 -8.50 -13.78 -26.50
C ALA A 449 -7.29 -13.67 -25.55
N MET A 450 -7.46 -13.03 -24.38
CA MET A 450 -6.38 -12.93 -23.38
C MET A 450 -5.86 -14.28 -22.91
N TYR A 451 -6.78 -15.21 -22.62
CA TYR A 451 -6.44 -16.52 -22.07
C TYR A 451 -5.51 -17.30 -23.00
N GLN A 452 -5.63 -17.10 -24.31
CA GLN A 452 -4.78 -17.73 -25.31
C GLN A 452 -3.50 -16.92 -25.62
N HIS A 453 -3.43 -15.65 -25.23
CA HIS A 453 -2.39 -14.71 -25.65
C HIS A 453 -1.84 -13.89 -24.48
N GLY A 454 -0.96 -14.50 -23.67
CA GLY A 454 -0.13 -13.78 -22.70
C GLY A 454 -0.83 -13.20 -21.48
N VAL A 455 -2.14 -13.43 -21.32
CA VAL A 455 -2.98 -13.13 -20.13
C VAL A 455 -2.94 -11.67 -19.64
N SER A 456 -2.56 -10.75 -20.53
CA SER A 456 -2.50 -9.31 -20.31
C SER A 456 -2.67 -8.58 -21.64
N CYS A 457 -3.66 -7.69 -21.70
CA CYS A 457 -3.95 -6.83 -22.84
C CYS A 457 -4.22 -5.39 -22.41
N ALA A 458 -4.06 -4.46 -23.34
CA ALA A 458 -4.78 -3.21 -23.31
C ALA A 458 -6.10 -3.35 -24.07
N CYS A 459 -7.15 -2.73 -23.55
CA CYS A 459 -8.46 -2.60 -24.19
C CYS A 459 -8.78 -1.14 -24.41
N VAL A 460 -9.35 -0.83 -25.58
CA VAL A 460 -9.91 0.48 -25.89
C VAL A 460 -11.34 0.30 -26.39
N GLY A 461 -12.28 0.91 -25.66
CA GLY A 461 -13.71 0.85 -25.96
C GLY A 461 -14.13 1.89 -26.99
N ALA A 462 -15.41 1.81 -27.40
CA ALA A 462 -16.04 2.80 -28.28
C ALA A 462 -15.99 4.21 -27.69
N SER A 463 -15.81 5.22 -28.53
CA SER A 463 -15.87 6.60 -28.09
C SER A 463 -17.26 6.99 -27.60
N LEU A 464 -17.30 7.66 -26.45
CA LEU A 464 -18.49 8.35 -25.97
C LEU A 464 -18.52 9.77 -26.54
N ASP A 465 -19.71 10.28 -26.82
CA ASP A 465 -19.93 11.71 -27.04
C ASP A 465 -20.24 12.41 -25.71
N VAL A 466 -20.27 13.75 -25.72
CA VAL A 466 -20.53 14.57 -24.52
C VAL A 466 -21.83 14.17 -23.80
N ASP A 467 -22.88 13.87 -24.54
CA ASP A 467 -24.20 13.51 -23.98
C ASP A 467 -24.17 12.15 -23.29
N ARG A 468 -23.51 11.16 -23.90
CA ARG A 468 -23.27 9.85 -23.29
C ARG A 468 -22.33 9.97 -22.10
N MET A 469 -21.24 10.73 -22.19
CA MET A 469 -20.35 11.00 -21.06
C MET A 469 -21.14 11.53 -19.86
N ALA A 470 -22.05 12.49 -20.07
CA ALA A 470 -22.84 13.07 -18.98
C ALA A 470 -23.78 12.06 -18.27
N ARG A 471 -24.24 11.02 -18.97
CA ARG A 471 -25.22 10.04 -18.46
C ARG A 471 -24.63 8.69 -18.07
N GLU A 472 -23.49 8.33 -18.64
CA GLU A 472 -22.92 6.97 -18.61
C GLU A 472 -21.55 6.94 -17.91
N THR A 473 -21.16 8.01 -17.18
CA THR A 473 -19.89 8.07 -16.45
C THR A 473 -20.08 8.65 -15.04
N ILE A 474 -19.13 8.35 -14.16
CA ILE A 474 -18.98 8.98 -12.85
C ILE A 474 -18.06 10.18 -12.98
N LYS A 475 -18.45 11.29 -12.34
CA LYS A 475 -17.70 12.54 -12.38
C LYS A 475 -16.65 12.63 -11.29
N ASN A 476 -15.52 13.23 -11.65
CA ASN A 476 -14.46 13.64 -10.73
C ASN A 476 -13.74 12.51 -9.94
N PRO A 477 -13.58 11.28 -10.46
CA PRO A 477 -12.91 10.21 -9.73
C PRO A 477 -11.40 10.44 -9.52
N LEU A 478 -10.68 11.08 -10.45
CA LEU A 478 -9.26 11.45 -10.26
C LEU A 478 -9.12 12.50 -9.17
N SER A 479 -10.05 13.46 -9.16
CA SER A 479 -10.14 14.47 -8.10
C SER A 479 -10.42 13.86 -6.73
N LEU A 480 -11.26 12.82 -6.64
CA LEU A 480 -11.48 12.08 -5.39
C LEU A 480 -10.22 11.29 -4.98
N ALA A 481 -9.60 10.56 -5.91
CA ALA A 481 -8.36 9.84 -5.67
C ALA A 481 -7.27 10.77 -5.13
N TRP A 482 -7.10 11.95 -5.74
CA TRP A 482 -6.16 12.96 -5.29
C TRP A 482 -6.40 13.40 -3.84
N ARG A 483 -7.66 13.63 -3.44
CA ARG A 483 -8.00 14.05 -2.06
C ARG A 483 -7.71 12.95 -1.05
N ILE A 484 -8.09 11.72 -1.37
CA ILE A 484 -7.85 10.56 -0.51
C ILE A 484 -6.35 10.32 -0.35
N GLY A 485 -5.62 10.23 -1.46
CA GLY A 485 -4.18 10.01 -1.43
C GLY A 485 -3.44 11.13 -0.70
N ARG A 486 -3.82 12.39 -0.91
CA ARG A 486 -3.27 13.52 -0.15
C ARG A 486 -3.38 13.32 1.36
N GLN A 487 -4.50 12.80 1.87
CA GLN A 487 -4.65 12.52 3.30
C GLN A 487 -3.73 11.40 3.80
N VAL A 488 -3.45 10.38 2.98
CA VAL A 488 -2.46 9.34 3.30
C VAL A 488 -1.08 9.96 3.48
N PHE A 489 -0.65 10.82 2.54
CA PHE A 489 0.65 11.49 2.62
C PHE A 489 0.72 12.48 3.79
N CYS A 490 -0.35 13.24 4.07
CA CYS A 490 -0.42 14.12 5.25
C CYS A 490 -0.31 13.32 6.56
N ALA A 491 -1.06 12.22 6.69
CA ALA A 491 -1.03 11.37 7.89
C ALA A 491 0.37 10.78 8.12
N ARG A 492 1.03 10.28 7.07
CA ARG A 492 2.41 9.79 7.14
C ARG A 492 3.38 10.88 7.56
N ALA A 493 3.33 12.04 6.92
CA ALA A 493 4.23 13.15 7.21
C ALA A 493 4.04 13.69 8.64
N ALA A 494 2.82 13.66 9.16
CA ALA A 494 2.50 14.05 10.54
C ALA A 494 2.68 12.91 11.57
N SER A 495 3.02 11.68 11.14
CA SER A 495 3.01 10.48 11.99
C SER A 495 1.67 10.27 12.71
N ASP A 496 0.57 10.60 12.03
CA ASP A 496 -0.81 10.61 12.53
C ASP A 496 -1.63 9.47 11.90
N LEU A 497 -1.02 8.29 11.81
CA LEU A 497 -1.61 7.11 11.17
C LEU A 497 -2.82 6.55 11.94
N ASP A 498 -2.90 6.78 13.25
CA ASP A 498 -4.06 6.35 14.05
C ASP A 498 -5.36 7.08 13.63
N ASN A 499 -5.26 8.32 13.14
CA ASN A 499 -6.40 9.10 12.62
C ASN A 499 -6.58 8.95 11.10
N LEU A 500 -5.79 8.11 10.44
CA LEU A 500 -5.85 7.94 8.99
C LEU A 500 -7.27 7.55 8.50
N PRO A 501 -8.00 6.61 9.13
CA PRO A 501 -9.36 6.29 8.70
C PRO A 501 -10.28 7.50 8.70
N GLN A 502 -10.21 8.35 9.72
CA GLN A 502 -11.03 9.55 9.85
C GLN A 502 -10.64 10.61 8.81
N ARG A 503 -9.36 10.74 8.50
CA ARG A 503 -8.88 11.63 7.43
C ARG A 503 -9.39 11.21 6.06
N ILE A 504 -9.32 9.91 5.75
CA ILE A 504 -9.87 9.35 4.50
C ILE A 504 -11.38 9.54 4.44
N VAL A 505 -12.10 9.25 5.53
CA VAL A 505 -13.55 9.50 5.62
C VAL A 505 -13.88 10.97 5.35
N GLY A 506 -13.12 11.90 5.94
CA GLY A 506 -13.26 13.33 5.67
C GLY A 506 -13.03 13.70 4.20
N ALA A 507 -12.02 13.13 3.56
CA ALA A 507 -11.73 13.36 2.13
C ALA A 507 -12.83 12.83 1.20
N CYS A 508 -13.56 11.79 1.61
CA CYS A 508 -14.68 11.22 0.86
C CYS A 508 -16.01 12.00 1.03
N GLY A 509 -16.07 13.04 1.86
CA GLY A 509 -17.32 13.77 2.14
C GLY A 509 -17.85 13.61 3.57
N GLY A 510 -17.12 12.91 4.44
CA GLY A 510 -17.43 12.78 5.87
C GLY A 510 -18.14 11.47 6.25
N PRO A 511 -18.54 11.33 7.53
CA PRO A 511 -19.05 10.08 8.09
C PRO A 511 -20.40 9.62 7.52
N ASP A 512 -21.12 10.52 6.86
CA ASP A 512 -22.36 10.20 6.14
C ASP A 512 -22.08 9.53 4.78
N THR A 513 -20.87 9.68 4.23
CA THR A 513 -20.46 9.12 2.93
C THR A 513 -19.51 7.94 3.07
N ALA A 514 -18.61 7.94 4.06
CA ALA A 514 -17.64 6.87 4.26
C ALA A 514 -17.47 6.49 5.74
N LYS A 515 -17.10 5.24 6.02
CA LYS A 515 -16.92 4.71 7.38
C LYS A 515 -15.78 3.70 7.46
N CYS A 516 -15.06 3.68 8.56
CA CYS A 516 -14.23 2.54 8.95
C CYS A 516 -15.11 1.53 9.69
N VAL A 517 -15.49 0.43 9.04
CA VAL A 517 -16.43 -0.55 9.61
C VAL A 517 -15.74 -1.60 10.45
N PHE A 518 -14.44 -1.81 10.25
CA PHE A 518 -13.67 -2.78 11.00
C PHE A 518 -12.19 -2.41 11.07
N ARG A 519 -11.52 -2.81 12.15
CA ARG A 519 -10.06 -2.82 12.26
C ARG A 519 -9.67 -4.17 12.82
N GLY A 520 -8.86 -4.91 12.08
CA GLY A 520 -8.59 -6.29 12.45
C GLY A 520 -7.41 -6.91 11.72
N LYS A 521 -6.99 -8.06 12.25
CA LYS A 521 -5.94 -8.89 11.67
C LYS A 521 -6.58 -9.92 10.76
N ILE A 522 -6.03 -10.08 9.55
CA ILE A 522 -6.38 -11.19 8.66
C ILE A 522 -5.93 -12.49 9.32
N VAL A 523 -6.88 -13.36 9.67
CA VAL A 523 -6.65 -14.65 10.35
C VAL A 523 -6.83 -15.85 9.43
N SER A 524 -7.46 -15.68 8.28
CA SER A 524 -7.53 -16.69 7.23
C SER A 524 -7.69 -16.01 5.87
N VAL A 525 -7.08 -16.59 4.84
CA VAL A 525 -7.32 -16.22 3.45
C VAL A 525 -7.39 -17.49 2.63
N GLU A 526 -8.53 -17.76 2.03
CA GLU A 526 -8.68 -18.80 1.02
C GLU A 526 -8.66 -18.14 -0.36
N LYS A 527 -7.84 -18.65 -1.28
CA LYS A 527 -7.77 -18.19 -2.66
C LYS A 527 -7.96 -19.36 -3.61
N LYS A 528 -8.74 -19.14 -4.66
CA LYS A 528 -8.97 -20.04 -5.78
C LYS A 528 -8.95 -19.21 -7.05
N LEU A 529 -8.43 -19.79 -8.12
CA LEU A 529 -8.42 -19.17 -9.42
C LEU A 529 -9.39 -19.91 -10.33
N LEU A 530 -10.27 -19.16 -10.99
CA LEU A 530 -11.26 -19.72 -11.91
C LEU A 530 -11.46 -18.80 -13.11
N ARG A 531 -11.15 -19.30 -14.31
CA ARG A 531 -11.18 -18.54 -15.59
C ARG A 531 -10.52 -17.16 -15.46
N GLY A 532 -9.37 -17.15 -14.78
CA GLY A 532 -8.58 -15.95 -14.56
C GLY A 532 -8.95 -15.13 -13.34
N TYR A 533 -10.20 -15.13 -12.90
CA TYR A 533 -10.57 -14.39 -11.71
C TYR A 533 -9.98 -15.01 -10.45
N GLY A 534 -9.42 -14.16 -9.59
CA GLY A 534 -9.28 -14.48 -8.19
C GLY A 534 -10.66 -14.69 -7.59
N TYR A 535 -10.83 -15.72 -6.78
CA TYR A 535 -11.97 -15.89 -5.90
C TYR A 535 -11.42 -16.25 -4.54
N GLY A 536 -12.02 -15.71 -3.50
CA GLY A 536 -11.54 -16.03 -2.18
C GLY A 536 -12.37 -15.46 -1.08
N VAL A 537 -11.92 -15.75 0.13
CA VAL A 537 -12.53 -15.26 1.36
C VAL A 537 -11.41 -14.85 2.29
N ALA A 538 -11.45 -13.60 2.73
CA ALA A 538 -10.62 -13.12 3.83
C ALA A 538 -11.46 -13.14 5.11
N GLU A 539 -10.93 -13.76 6.17
CA GLU A 539 -11.50 -13.64 7.51
C GLU A 539 -10.60 -12.77 8.37
N LEU A 540 -11.20 -11.82 9.07
CA LEU A 540 -10.49 -10.91 9.96
C LEU A 540 -11.03 -11.03 11.38
N GLU A 541 -10.13 -10.97 12.36
CA GLU A 541 -10.46 -10.88 13.79
C GLU A 541 -10.10 -9.49 14.31
N SER A 542 -10.96 -8.90 15.13
CA SER A 542 -10.75 -7.57 15.67
C SER A 542 -9.45 -7.51 16.50
N VAL A 543 -8.68 -6.45 16.30
CA VAL A 543 -7.48 -6.17 17.13
C VAL A 543 -7.81 -5.38 18.39
N GLU A 544 -8.97 -4.73 18.41
CA GLU A 544 -9.46 -3.89 19.51
C GLU A 544 -10.90 -4.24 19.87
N GLY A 545 -11.22 -4.19 21.17
CA GLY A 545 -12.57 -4.44 21.67
C GLY A 545 -12.96 -5.93 21.74
N PRO A 546 -14.27 -6.26 21.73
CA PRO A 546 -14.74 -7.63 21.75
C PRO A 546 -14.20 -8.41 20.56
N LYS A 547 -13.83 -9.69 20.74
CA LYS A 547 -13.38 -10.59 19.66
C LYS A 547 -14.52 -10.84 18.67
N LYS A 548 -14.62 -9.95 17.68
CA LYS A 548 -15.53 -10.04 16.56
C LYS A 548 -14.77 -10.58 15.37
N LYS A 549 -15.43 -11.39 14.56
CA LYS A 549 -14.89 -11.86 13.29
C LYS A 549 -15.75 -11.33 12.16
N ILE A 550 -15.09 -10.94 11.07
CA ILE A 550 -15.77 -10.63 9.82
C ILE A 550 -15.27 -11.55 8.72
N ARG A 551 -16.17 -11.82 7.77
CA ARG A 551 -15.91 -12.57 6.55
C ARG A 551 -16.10 -11.67 5.35
N VAL A 552 -15.11 -11.64 4.48
CA VAL A 552 -15.08 -10.79 3.30
C VAL A 552 -14.80 -11.65 2.06
N PRO A 553 -15.84 -12.19 1.40
CA PRO A 553 -15.68 -12.80 0.09
C PRO A 553 -15.25 -11.76 -0.94
N PHE A 554 -14.34 -12.16 -1.81
CA PHE A 554 -13.81 -11.35 -2.89
C PHE A 554 -13.73 -12.15 -4.18
N LYS A 555 -13.79 -11.43 -5.31
CA LYS A 555 -13.40 -11.93 -6.63
C LYS A 555 -12.02 -11.35 -6.97
N ASN A 556 -11.96 -10.34 -7.83
CA ASN A 556 -10.79 -9.47 -7.88
C ASN A 556 -10.93 -8.31 -6.87
N GLU A 557 -12.17 -7.92 -6.58
CA GLU A 557 -12.55 -6.90 -5.62
C GLU A 557 -13.38 -7.49 -4.47
N ASN A 558 -13.39 -6.79 -3.33
CA ASN A 558 -14.20 -7.14 -2.17
C ASN A 558 -15.70 -6.96 -2.46
N ILE A 559 -16.52 -7.94 -2.05
CA ILE A 559 -17.94 -8.01 -2.44
C ILE A 559 -18.87 -7.64 -1.27
N VAL A 560 -18.67 -8.28 -0.11
CA VAL A 560 -19.54 -8.12 1.07
C VAL A 560 -18.68 -8.17 2.32
N VAL A 561 -19.02 -7.40 3.34
CA VAL A 561 -18.49 -7.58 4.70
C VAL A 561 -19.59 -8.13 5.58
N SER A 562 -19.41 -9.33 6.13
CA SER A 562 -20.36 -9.96 7.04
C SER A 562 -19.74 -10.15 8.42
N GLU A 563 -20.46 -9.80 9.49
CA GLU A 563 -20.08 -10.18 10.86
C GLU A 563 -20.44 -11.65 11.09
N ILE A 564 -19.50 -12.42 11.64
CA ILE A 564 -19.70 -13.82 12.01
C ILE A 564 -20.14 -13.85 13.49
N ASP A 565 -21.30 -14.42 13.76
CA ASP A 565 -21.78 -14.62 15.13
C ASP A 565 -21.12 -15.83 15.81
N GLY A 566 -21.39 -16.01 17.11
CA GLY A 566 -20.81 -17.09 17.93
C GLY A 566 -21.25 -18.51 17.52
N HIS A 567 -22.23 -18.65 16.63
CA HIS A 567 -22.74 -19.91 16.11
C HIS A 567 -22.37 -20.14 14.64
N GLY A 568 -21.58 -19.25 14.04
CA GLY A 568 -21.16 -19.31 12.63
C GLY A 568 -22.18 -18.73 11.64
N GLY A 569 -23.23 -18.06 12.13
CA GLY A 569 -24.15 -17.29 11.28
C GLY A 569 -23.48 -16.01 10.75
N GLU A 570 -23.82 -15.63 9.52
CA GLU A 570 -23.27 -14.44 8.86
C GLU A 570 -24.34 -13.35 8.75
N LYS A 571 -24.04 -12.16 9.26
CA LYS A 571 -24.87 -10.97 9.11
C LYS A 571 -24.17 -9.93 8.22
N PRO A 572 -24.67 -9.63 7.01
CA PRO A 572 -24.11 -8.60 6.16
C PRO A 572 -24.12 -7.22 6.86
N LEU A 573 -22.99 -6.53 6.84
CA LEU A 573 -22.81 -5.16 7.33
C LEU A 573 -22.86 -4.14 6.19
N CYS A 574 -22.26 -4.48 5.05
CA CYS A 574 -22.25 -3.70 3.82
C CYS A 574 -21.89 -4.60 2.64
N SER A 575 -22.19 -4.13 1.43
CA SER A 575 -21.93 -4.86 0.20
C SER A 575 -21.81 -3.90 -0.97
N VAL A 576 -21.21 -4.37 -2.06
CA VAL A 576 -21.29 -3.74 -3.39
C VAL A 576 -22.73 -3.30 -3.73
N PRO A 577 -22.93 -2.17 -4.46
CA PRO A 577 -21.93 -1.35 -5.15
C PRO A 577 -21.03 -0.46 -4.26
N ASP A 578 -21.29 -0.35 -2.96
CA ASP A 578 -20.42 0.42 -2.05
C ASP A 578 -18.98 -0.09 -2.11
N LEU A 579 -18.03 0.85 -2.08
CA LEU A 579 -16.61 0.55 -2.22
C LEU A 579 -16.09 -0.03 -0.91
N ILE A 580 -15.56 -1.25 -0.93
CA ILE A 580 -15.01 -1.93 0.24
C ILE A 580 -13.51 -2.10 0.03
N THR A 581 -12.70 -1.45 0.85
CA THR A 581 -11.24 -1.40 0.68
C THR A 581 -10.50 -1.68 1.98
N PHE A 582 -9.37 -2.39 1.87
CA PHE A 582 -8.51 -2.70 3.00
C PHE A 582 -7.29 -1.77 2.95
N LEU A 583 -6.97 -1.16 4.08
CA LEU A 583 -5.80 -0.32 4.25
C LEU A 583 -4.88 -0.94 5.29
N ASP A 584 -3.59 -1.05 5.01
CA ASP A 584 -2.60 -1.38 6.03
C ASP A 584 -2.43 -0.23 7.05
N MET A 585 -1.63 -0.47 8.09
CA MET A 585 -1.39 0.51 9.14
C MET A 585 -0.61 1.75 8.67
N ASP A 586 0.07 1.66 7.52
CA ASP A 586 0.78 2.78 6.91
C ASP A 586 -0.12 3.57 5.94
N GLY A 587 -1.34 3.10 5.67
CA GLY A 587 -2.29 3.70 4.75
C GLY A 587 -2.14 3.33 3.29
N ASN A 588 -1.42 2.26 2.97
CA ASN A 588 -1.47 1.69 1.63
C ASN A 588 -2.74 0.86 1.50
N ALA A 589 -3.40 0.94 0.34
CA ALA A 589 -4.40 -0.06 0.00
C ALA A 589 -3.74 -1.44 -0.16
N VAL A 590 -4.47 -2.48 0.25
CA VAL A 590 -4.05 -3.87 0.12
C VAL A 590 -4.90 -4.52 -0.97
N GLY A 591 -4.27 -4.93 -2.06
CA GLY A 591 -4.94 -5.69 -3.13
C GLY A 591 -5.31 -7.10 -2.67
N THR A 592 -6.33 -7.69 -3.28
CA THR A 592 -6.78 -9.07 -2.95
C THR A 592 -5.67 -10.10 -3.20
N GLN A 593 -4.78 -9.86 -4.15
CA GLN A 593 -3.58 -10.66 -4.38
C GLN A 593 -2.61 -10.62 -3.18
N ASP A 594 -2.55 -9.50 -2.46
CA ASP A 594 -1.62 -9.25 -1.36
C ASP A 594 -2.16 -9.67 0.02
N TYR A 595 -3.44 -10.10 0.09
CA TYR A 595 -4.04 -10.63 1.31
C TYR A 595 -3.24 -11.83 1.81
N ARG A 596 -2.74 -11.73 3.04
CA ARG A 596 -1.98 -12.78 3.73
C ARG A 596 -2.27 -12.75 5.22
N TYR A 597 -2.12 -13.91 5.86
CA TYR A 597 -2.26 -14.05 7.30
C TYR A 597 -1.37 -13.04 8.04
N GLY A 598 -1.91 -12.46 9.12
CA GLY A 598 -1.16 -11.60 10.03
C GLY A 598 -1.16 -10.11 9.66
N LEU A 599 -1.60 -9.74 8.46
CA LEU A 599 -1.79 -8.32 8.11
C LEU A 599 -2.87 -7.69 8.98
N ILE A 600 -2.55 -6.57 9.61
CA ILE A 600 -3.53 -5.73 10.31
C ILE A 600 -4.00 -4.67 9.32
N VAL A 601 -5.32 -4.57 9.17
CA VAL A 601 -5.94 -3.65 8.22
C VAL A 601 -7.11 -2.89 8.83
N HIS A 602 -7.35 -1.69 8.30
CA HIS A 602 -8.61 -0.99 8.40
C HIS A 602 -9.50 -1.37 7.20
N VAL A 603 -10.77 -1.68 7.46
CA VAL A 603 -11.78 -1.90 6.43
C VAL A 603 -12.59 -0.63 6.29
N ILE A 604 -12.34 0.11 5.20
CA ILE A 604 -13.07 1.34 4.87
C ILE A 604 -14.15 1.01 3.86
N VAL A 605 -15.32 1.59 4.07
CA VAL A 605 -16.47 1.49 3.16
C VAL A 605 -16.87 2.89 2.73
N ILE A 606 -17.03 3.12 1.43
CA ILE A 606 -17.42 4.41 0.84
C ILE A 606 -18.70 4.20 0.05
N ALA A 607 -19.68 5.09 0.25
CA ALA A 607 -20.95 5.05 -0.46
C ALA A 607 -20.73 5.14 -1.98
N ALA A 608 -21.36 4.24 -2.72
CA ALA A 608 -21.35 4.27 -4.17
C ALA A 608 -22.03 5.51 -4.72
N SER A 609 -21.68 5.92 -5.94
CA SER A 609 -22.42 6.98 -6.65
C SER A 609 -23.92 6.69 -6.70
N ASP A 610 -24.75 7.73 -6.63
CA ASP A 610 -26.20 7.61 -6.77
C ASP A 610 -26.62 6.95 -8.10
N GLN A 611 -25.76 6.99 -9.14
CA GLN A 611 -26.01 6.26 -10.37
C GLN A 611 -26.01 4.73 -10.17
N TRP A 612 -25.27 4.22 -9.18
CA TRP A 612 -25.22 2.82 -8.80
C TRP A 612 -26.33 2.38 -7.84
N THR A 613 -27.08 3.31 -7.25
CA THR A 613 -28.14 2.98 -6.27
C THR A 613 -29.51 2.80 -6.90
N THR A 614 -29.64 3.02 -8.21
CA THR A 614 -30.88 2.72 -8.95
C THR A 614 -31.16 1.22 -9.00
N PRO A 615 -32.43 0.76 -9.05
CA PRO A 615 -32.73 -0.67 -9.13
C PRO A 615 -32.04 -1.40 -10.29
N LYS A 616 -31.90 -0.73 -11.44
CA LYS A 616 -31.23 -1.28 -12.63
C LYS A 616 -29.72 -1.44 -12.39
N ALA A 617 -29.08 -0.42 -11.82
CA ALA A 617 -27.65 -0.47 -11.54
C ALA A 617 -27.33 -1.48 -10.41
N VAL A 618 -28.15 -1.57 -9.37
CA VAL A 618 -28.01 -2.56 -8.29
C VAL A 618 -28.16 -3.99 -8.81
N ALA A 619 -29.02 -4.22 -9.82
CA ALA A 619 -29.11 -5.55 -10.44
C ALA A 619 -27.80 -5.97 -11.14
N VAL A 620 -27.01 -5.00 -11.63
CA VAL A 620 -25.76 -5.22 -12.36
C VAL A 620 -24.54 -5.21 -11.43
N GLY A 621 -24.38 -4.16 -10.62
CA GLY A 621 -23.21 -3.93 -9.76
C GLY A 621 -23.43 -4.28 -8.28
N GLY A 622 -24.66 -4.59 -7.88
CA GLY A 622 -24.98 -5.06 -6.53
C GLY A 622 -24.65 -6.53 -6.31
N PRO A 623 -24.95 -7.10 -5.13
CA PRO A 623 -24.47 -8.42 -4.73
C PRO A 623 -24.84 -9.53 -5.72
N LYS A 624 -26.08 -9.47 -6.24
CA LYS A 624 -26.60 -10.41 -7.25
C LYS A 624 -25.76 -10.46 -8.52
N GLY A 625 -25.14 -9.34 -8.92
CA GLY A 625 -24.26 -9.26 -10.08
C GLY A 625 -22.97 -10.06 -9.93
N PHE A 626 -22.59 -10.43 -8.70
CA PHE A 626 -21.40 -11.24 -8.42
C PHE A 626 -21.69 -12.75 -8.38
N GLY A 627 -22.93 -13.16 -8.67
CA GLY A 627 -23.33 -14.55 -8.86
C GLY A 627 -24.27 -15.10 -7.78
N ARG A 628 -24.71 -16.33 -7.97
CA ARG A 628 -25.75 -16.99 -7.16
C ARG A 628 -25.43 -17.08 -5.67
N ALA A 629 -24.14 -17.12 -5.30
CA ALA A 629 -23.71 -17.15 -3.91
C ALA A 629 -24.17 -15.92 -3.09
N PHE A 630 -24.49 -14.82 -3.76
CA PHE A 630 -24.89 -13.55 -3.14
C PHE A 630 -26.34 -13.16 -3.46
N GLU A 631 -27.14 -14.08 -4.02
CA GLU A 631 -28.49 -13.75 -4.51
C GLU A 631 -29.47 -13.35 -3.41
N THR A 632 -29.23 -13.83 -2.20
CA THR A 632 -30.03 -13.57 -1.00
C THR A 632 -29.62 -12.29 -0.27
N ILE A 633 -28.52 -11.65 -0.68
CA ILE A 633 -28.01 -10.43 -0.05
C ILE A 633 -28.71 -9.23 -0.68
N GLU A 634 -29.47 -8.51 0.14
CA GLU A 634 -30.09 -7.24 -0.25
C GLU A 634 -29.09 -6.10 -0.06
N TYR A 635 -28.95 -5.26 -1.09
CA TYR A 635 -28.13 -4.07 -1.00
C TYR A 635 -28.81 -3.00 -0.13
N VAL A 636 -28.07 -2.55 0.89
CA VAL A 636 -28.44 -1.41 1.72
C VAL A 636 -27.27 -0.42 1.68
N PRO A 637 -27.47 0.82 1.18
CA PRO A 637 -26.41 1.81 1.13
C PRO A 637 -25.81 2.08 2.52
N VAL A 638 -24.48 2.08 2.61
CA VAL A 638 -23.76 2.39 3.87
C VAL A 638 -23.91 3.86 4.27
N GLY A 639 -24.22 4.72 3.31
CA GLY A 639 -24.24 6.17 3.43
C GLY A 639 -24.83 6.86 2.20
N LYS A 640 -24.61 8.17 2.11
CA LYS A 640 -25.03 9.02 0.98
C LYS A 640 -23.81 9.40 0.14
N TYR A 641 -23.94 9.25 -1.17
CA TYR A 641 -22.94 9.75 -2.09
C TYR A 641 -22.79 11.27 -1.98
N MET A 642 -21.55 11.74 -2.06
CA MET A 642 -21.23 13.15 -2.24
C MET A 642 -20.40 13.27 -3.50
N GLU A 643 -20.90 14.02 -4.49
CA GLU A 643 -20.14 14.24 -5.73
C GLU A 643 -18.82 14.95 -5.39
N PRO A 644 -17.67 14.38 -5.77
CA PRO A 644 -16.38 15.01 -5.50
C PRO A 644 -16.29 16.34 -6.24
N VAL A 645 -15.78 17.37 -5.58
CA VAL A 645 -15.47 18.64 -6.24
C VAL A 645 -14.31 18.40 -7.21
N SER A 646 -14.37 18.91 -8.44
CA SER A 646 -13.22 18.80 -9.35
C SER A 646 -12.04 19.63 -8.84
N VAL A 647 -10.82 19.09 -8.94
CA VAL A 647 -9.57 19.86 -8.71
C VAL A 647 -9.50 21.06 -9.65
N CYS A 648 -9.90 20.90 -10.91
CA CYS A 648 -9.96 22.00 -11.87
C CYS A 648 -10.88 23.12 -11.40
N THR A 649 -12.06 22.78 -10.87
CA THR A 649 -13.04 23.77 -10.38
C THR A 649 -12.60 24.44 -9.09
N GLU A 650 -12.08 23.68 -8.12
CA GLU A 650 -11.67 24.20 -6.81
C GLU A 650 -10.45 25.12 -6.90
N PHE A 651 -9.48 24.78 -7.75
CA PHE A 651 -8.21 25.49 -7.84
C PHE A 651 -8.07 26.33 -9.11
N ASN A 652 -9.18 26.58 -9.83
CA ASN A 652 -9.15 27.47 -10.98
C ASN A 652 -8.76 28.87 -10.54
N VAL A 653 -7.52 29.26 -10.81
CA VAL A 653 -7.10 30.65 -10.63
C VAL A 653 -7.61 31.37 -11.86
N SER A 654 -8.76 32.05 -11.74
CA SER A 654 -9.20 33.01 -12.75
C SER A 654 -8.06 34.00 -12.98
N THR A 655 -7.33 33.86 -14.09
CA THR A 655 -6.31 34.82 -14.53
C THR A 655 -6.96 36.11 -14.97
#